data_AF-A0A8J7IGX1-F1
#
_entry.id   AF-A0A8J7IGX1-F1
#
_cell.length_a   1.000
_cell.length_b   1.000
_cell.length_c   1.000
_cell.angle_alpha   90.00
_cell.angle_beta   90.00
_cell.angle_gamma   90.00
#
_symmetry.space_group_name_H-M   'P 1'
#
loop_
_entity.id
_entity.type
_entity.pdbx_description
1 polymer ?
#
loop_
_entity_poly.entity_id
_entity_poly.type
_entity_poly.pdbx_seq_one_letter_code
_entity_poly.pdbx_strand_id
1 'polypeptide(L)'
;MTSPDFLSALERATANSPFLARLIEQRPAIVAHLRQGDPDVALALARQEGEACDTVSDGLRVERGGVALAVAIADLAGAWDLAQVTRTLSDFADRACDRAITTAILERTPDAQPHGFALIALGKHGGRELNYSSDIDPILLYDRETLPTKEGEEPAKAAVRIGRRVLELLQEPTACGYVYRVDLRLRPTPEVSPIALPIAGAISHYESSAMAWEQAAFIRARAAAGDIALGERFLEAIRPFVWRRSLDFGQIRNIDTMRRSIRDHYCGGQAIGPGYDCKRGRGGIRECEFFVQAQQLIHGGRDEALRTADTRAALFALAAAGHVPRGEADDIAAAYDVLRTAEHRLQMLHDRQTHEIPKREEERDAAARLHGLANGEALIGWIAPHAERVDAIYSDFANWEEAETPTLPLEDDRLDESLVTIGFAAPVNAARLVRRWRSGKLRAIRSERAREGFEAVLPALLQSIAQAPDPLRALARLDSMFERLPSAINFFDLLLARPALIALLGRLLSYTPVLADQLARRADLVDRLVEPDAKRLPGSVEELVAGLRPPDTLDYERYLDRVRADVTEMRFLLGAQLIEGQVDPLAIAAGYARLAEAAIRVLTDRAIAEFQETHGRVAGGELVILALGRLGGRALTHSSDLDLVFLFTGNFTARSDGARELGATDYFNRLSKRVIAALSLPTATGALYEVDTRLRPSGAQGPPCVSIASFAEYQREKAWTWEHMALTRARAVYGSKRAREGIEALIGEVLLRPAADDLGEDVRSMRTEIEAHKKPVGPLDVKRLSGGLIDAEFVTHFHQLSAKQGLSPELPAAARALADAGLVDEDFVAARDFLTRLLILVRLVSPDCQEPPEPVRALVAEGLELADWAAVMQALKQARGAVTAAWEAALGPREPSKAKD
;
A
#
# COMPACT_ATOMS: atom_id res chain seq x y z
N MET A 1 3.15 51.55 13.81
CA MET A 1 1.73 51.41 13.45
C MET A 1 1.09 52.76 13.65
N THR A 2 0.65 53.37 12.56
CA THR A 2 -0.23 54.55 12.59
C THR A 2 -1.56 54.14 13.24
N SER A 3 -2.14 55.01 14.05
CA SER A 3 -3.50 54.80 14.58
C SER A 3 -4.46 54.60 13.41
N PRO A 4 -5.44 53.67 13.50
CA PRO A 4 -6.44 53.51 12.44
C PRO A 4 -7.14 54.82 12.11
N ASP A 5 -7.30 55.12 10.82
CA ASP A 5 -7.90 56.37 10.33
C ASP A 5 -9.14 56.09 9.47
N PHE A 6 -10.27 55.93 10.16
CA PHE A 6 -11.56 55.64 9.54
C PHE A 6 -12.12 56.83 8.74
N LEU A 7 -11.82 58.07 9.13
CA LEU A 7 -12.28 59.25 8.41
C LEU A 7 -11.58 59.35 7.06
N SER A 8 -10.25 59.22 7.03
CA SER A 8 -9.51 59.20 5.78
C SER A 8 -9.90 58.00 4.91
N ALA A 9 -10.14 56.83 5.50
CA ALA A 9 -10.62 55.66 4.76
C ALA A 9 -11.97 55.92 4.05
N LEU A 10 -12.93 56.54 4.75
CA LEU A 10 -14.24 56.91 4.18
C LEU A 10 -14.10 57.96 3.07
N GLU A 11 -13.23 58.96 3.25
CA GLU A 11 -12.96 59.98 2.23
C GLU A 11 -12.33 59.37 0.97
N ARG A 12 -11.30 58.53 1.13
CA ARG A 12 -10.63 57.85 0.01
C ARG A 12 -11.58 56.88 -0.70
N ALA A 13 -12.41 56.15 0.04
CA ALA A 13 -13.44 55.27 -0.51
C ALA A 13 -14.48 56.04 -1.33
N THR A 14 -14.99 57.15 -0.80
CA THR A 14 -15.97 58.00 -1.48
C THR A 14 -15.39 58.62 -2.76
N ALA A 15 -14.14 59.07 -2.71
CA ALA A 15 -13.51 59.76 -3.84
C ALA A 15 -13.02 58.82 -4.96
N ASN A 16 -12.58 57.60 -4.62
CA ASN A 16 -11.86 56.74 -5.56
C ASN A 16 -12.58 55.41 -5.88
N SER A 17 -13.63 55.02 -5.15
CA SER A 17 -14.41 53.82 -5.45
C SER A 17 -15.89 54.17 -5.65
N PRO A 18 -16.37 54.21 -6.91
CA PRO A 18 -17.79 54.37 -7.20
C PRO A 18 -18.69 53.32 -6.53
N PHE A 19 -18.16 52.12 -6.30
CA PHE A 19 -18.87 51.06 -5.59
C PHE A 19 -19.06 51.38 -4.11
N LEU A 20 -17.98 51.72 -3.39
CA LEU A 20 -18.04 52.03 -1.97
C LEU A 20 -18.78 53.35 -1.71
N ALA A 21 -18.61 54.36 -2.58
CA ALA A 21 -19.36 55.61 -2.50
C ALA A 21 -20.88 55.37 -2.47
N ARG A 22 -21.38 54.50 -3.35
CA ARG A 22 -22.80 54.12 -3.38
C ARG A 22 -23.24 53.41 -2.10
N LEU A 23 -22.41 52.50 -1.57
CA LEU A 23 -22.74 51.80 -0.31
C LEU A 23 -22.76 52.76 0.88
N ILE A 24 -21.85 53.74 0.92
CA ILE A 24 -21.77 54.79 1.94
C ILE A 24 -23.05 55.64 1.92
N GLU A 25 -23.51 56.06 0.74
CA GLU A 25 -24.74 56.84 0.59
C GLU A 25 -25.98 56.05 1.04
N GLN A 26 -26.03 54.76 0.73
CA GLN A 26 -27.19 53.91 1.03
C GLN A 26 -27.30 53.46 2.49
N ARG A 27 -26.20 53.48 3.26
CA ARG A 27 -26.12 52.86 4.61
C ARG A 27 -25.62 53.82 5.68
N PRO A 28 -26.33 54.92 5.96
CA PRO A 28 -25.88 55.95 6.89
C PRO A 28 -25.68 55.45 8.33
N ALA A 29 -26.45 54.45 8.78
CA ALA A 29 -26.32 53.86 10.11
C ALA A 29 -25.00 53.10 10.29
N ILE A 30 -24.62 52.27 9.31
CA ILE A 30 -23.33 51.56 9.29
C ILE A 30 -22.18 52.58 9.22
N VAL A 31 -22.29 53.60 8.37
CA VAL A 31 -21.27 54.67 8.24
C VAL A 31 -21.09 55.45 9.54
N ALA A 32 -22.15 55.69 10.31
CA ALA A 32 -22.06 56.40 11.59
C ALA A 32 -21.14 55.68 12.60
N HIS A 33 -21.23 54.35 12.68
CA HIS A 33 -20.34 53.55 13.55
C HIS A 33 -18.94 53.43 12.99
N LEU A 34 -18.78 53.32 11.66
CA LEU A 34 -17.44 53.34 11.05
C LEU A 34 -16.71 54.67 11.34
N ARG A 35 -17.42 55.82 11.35
CA ARG A 35 -16.83 57.11 11.75
C ARG A 35 -16.37 57.16 13.22
N GLN A 36 -16.98 56.34 14.08
CA GLN A 36 -16.60 56.21 15.49
C GLN A 36 -15.45 55.21 15.69
N GLY A 37 -15.07 54.48 14.64
CA GLY A 37 -14.02 53.46 14.70
C GLY A 37 -14.53 52.09 15.18
N ASP A 38 -15.83 51.81 15.04
CA ASP A 38 -16.48 50.58 15.51
C ASP A 38 -16.90 49.64 14.36
N PRO A 39 -15.95 48.98 13.66
CA PRO A 39 -16.27 48.12 12.53
C PRO A 39 -17.04 46.84 12.93
N ASP A 40 -16.91 46.36 14.16
CA ASP A 40 -17.65 45.19 14.65
C ASP A 40 -19.15 45.49 14.81
N VAL A 41 -19.49 46.69 15.30
CA VAL A 41 -20.89 47.15 15.40
C VAL A 41 -21.46 47.38 14.01
N ALA A 42 -20.68 47.95 13.10
CA ALA A 42 -21.04 48.11 11.70
C ALA A 42 -21.36 46.75 11.02
N LEU A 43 -20.58 45.70 11.31
CA LEU A 43 -20.81 44.34 10.81
C LEU A 43 -22.09 43.72 11.42
N ALA A 44 -22.33 43.92 12.71
CA ALA A 44 -23.56 43.45 13.38
C ALA A 44 -24.81 44.12 12.80
N LEU A 45 -24.74 45.43 12.49
CA LEU A 45 -25.82 46.16 11.82
C LEU A 45 -26.06 45.64 10.40
N ALA A 46 -25.02 45.38 9.62
CA ALA A 46 -25.17 44.79 8.29
C ALA A 46 -25.97 43.47 8.33
N ARG A 47 -25.72 42.64 9.35
CA ARG A 47 -26.46 41.41 9.59
C ARG A 47 -27.93 41.69 9.96
N GLN A 48 -28.17 42.62 10.86
CA GLN A 48 -29.54 43.01 11.26
C GLN A 48 -30.34 43.56 10.07
N GLU A 49 -29.73 44.38 9.21
CA GLU A 49 -30.37 44.88 7.99
C GLU A 49 -30.77 43.72 7.05
N GLY A 50 -29.93 42.70 6.93
CA GLY A 50 -30.26 41.50 6.15
C GLY A 50 -31.33 40.60 6.79
N GLU A 51 -31.34 40.47 8.12
CA GLU A 51 -32.36 39.71 8.87
C GLU A 51 -33.74 40.39 8.86
N ALA A 52 -33.78 41.71 8.70
CA ALA A 52 -35.02 42.50 8.61
C ALA A 52 -35.73 42.41 7.25
N CYS A 53 -35.11 41.80 6.23
CA CYS A 53 -35.70 41.65 4.91
C CYS A 53 -36.76 40.55 4.86
N ASP A 54 -37.82 40.75 4.08
CA ASP A 54 -38.94 39.80 3.98
C ASP A 54 -38.55 38.43 3.38
N THR A 55 -37.55 38.42 2.49
CA THR A 55 -37.07 37.20 1.84
C THR A 55 -35.61 36.93 2.17
N VAL A 56 -35.23 35.65 2.29
CA VAL A 56 -33.82 35.27 2.47
C VAL A 56 -32.97 35.73 1.28
N SER A 57 -33.53 35.72 0.07
CA SER A 57 -32.86 36.20 -1.13
C SER A 57 -32.43 37.66 -1.00
N ASP A 58 -33.33 38.56 -0.61
CA ASP A 58 -33.01 39.97 -0.43
C ASP A 58 -32.12 40.19 0.79
N GLY A 59 -32.41 39.49 1.90
CA GLY A 59 -31.65 39.59 3.13
C GLY A 59 -30.16 39.28 2.96
N LEU A 60 -29.82 38.21 2.21
CA LEU A 60 -28.43 37.86 1.92
C LEU A 60 -27.71 38.95 1.09
N ARG A 61 -28.40 39.60 0.17
CA ARG A 61 -27.83 40.65 -0.70
C ARG A 61 -27.64 41.96 0.06
N VAL A 62 -28.58 42.31 0.91
CA VAL A 62 -28.50 43.48 1.80
C VAL A 62 -27.35 43.30 2.79
N GLU A 63 -27.26 42.14 3.46
CA GLU A 63 -26.15 41.80 4.36
C GLU A 63 -24.82 41.86 3.62
N ARG A 64 -24.71 41.25 2.43
CA ARG A 64 -23.49 41.29 1.60
C ARG A 64 -23.00 42.71 1.36
N GLY A 65 -23.89 43.64 1.03
CA GLY A 65 -23.55 45.04 0.82
C GLY A 65 -23.03 45.73 2.09
N GLY A 66 -23.66 45.48 3.23
CA GLY A 66 -23.21 46.01 4.52
C GLY A 66 -21.87 45.42 4.99
N VAL A 67 -21.70 44.10 4.85
CA VAL A 67 -20.43 43.40 5.13
C VAL A 67 -19.32 43.95 4.24
N ALA A 68 -19.55 44.05 2.93
CA ALA A 68 -18.56 44.60 1.99
C ALA A 68 -18.11 46.01 2.39
N LEU A 69 -19.04 46.88 2.81
CA LEU A 69 -18.73 48.23 3.28
C LEU A 69 -17.93 48.22 4.59
N ALA A 70 -18.43 47.53 5.62
CA ALA A 70 -17.79 47.51 6.94
C ALA A 70 -16.36 46.95 6.86
N VAL A 71 -16.18 45.82 6.18
CA VAL A 71 -14.87 45.20 6.00
C VAL A 71 -13.94 46.06 5.14
N ALA A 72 -14.44 46.68 4.05
CA ALA A 72 -13.61 47.54 3.21
C ALA A 72 -13.10 48.77 3.94
N ILE A 73 -13.94 49.43 4.75
CA ILE A 73 -13.51 50.61 5.50
C ILE A 73 -12.56 50.24 6.64
N ALA A 74 -12.78 49.12 7.33
CA ALA A 74 -11.86 48.63 8.36
C ALA A 74 -10.46 48.29 7.80
N ASP A 75 -10.43 47.65 6.62
CA ASP A 75 -9.21 47.35 5.87
C ASP A 75 -8.49 48.64 5.42
N LEU A 76 -9.21 49.56 4.79
CA LEU A 76 -8.65 50.84 4.33
C LEU A 76 -8.18 51.75 5.47
N ALA A 77 -8.81 51.67 6.64
CA ALA A 77 -8.41 52.42 7.84
C ALA A 77 -7.14 51.85 8.49
N GLY A 78 -6.71 50.64 8.12
CA GLY A 78 -5.64 49.91 8.81
C GLY A 78 -6.07 49.38 10.17
N ALA A 79 -7.38 49.24 10.42
CA ALA A 79 -7.92 48.71 11.67
C ALA A 79 -7.86 47.19 11.72
N TRP A 80 -8.06 46.53 10.58
CA TRP A 80 -8.01 45.06 10.45
C TRP A 80 -6.84 44.66 9.54
N ASP A 81 -6.17 43.57 9.92
CA ASP A 81 -5.18 42.94 9.05
C ASP A 81 -5.84 42.10 7.94
N LEU A 82 -5.05 41.71 6.94
CA LEU A 82 -5.53 40.92 5.82
C LEU A 82 -6.23 39.64 6.28
N ALA A 83 -5.68 38.97 7.30
CA ALA A 83 -6.20 37.70 7.77
C ALA A 83 -7.59 37.87 8.42
N GLN A 84 -7.82 38.95 9.17
CA GLN A 84 -9.14 39.30 9.70
C GLN A 84 -10.11 39.64 8.57
N VAL A 85 -9.70 40.45 7.59
CA VAL A 85 -10.50 40.81 6.42
C VAL A 85 -10.99 39.57 5.68
N THR A 86 -10.08 38.68 5.30
CA THR A 86 -10.47 37.50 4.50
C THR A 86 -11.28 36.50 5.30
N ARG A 87 -10.98 36.31 6.60
CA ARG A 87 -11.79 35.46 7.48
C ARG A 87 -13.21 35.99 7.59
N THR A 88 -13.42 37.29 7.81
CA THR A 88 -14.77 37.86 7.92
C THR A 88 -15.57 37.69 6.63
N LEU A 89 -14.93 37.86 5.46
CA LEU A 89 -15.58 37.62 4.16
C LEU A 89 -15.94 36.13 3.97
N SER A 90 -15.04 35.22 4.35
CA SER A 90 -15.29 33.78 4.33
C SER A 90 -16.37 33.32 5.29
N ASP A 91 -16.41 33.87 6.51
CA ASP A 91 -17.44 33.56 7.49
C ASP A 91 -18.82 34.05 7.03
N PHE A 92 -18.89 35.16 6.31
CA PHE A 92 -20.12 35.57 5.64
C PHE A 92 -20.51 34.59 4.52
N ALA A 93 -19.56 34.11 3.72
CA ALA A 93 -19.84 33.09 2.70
C ALA A 93 -20.38 31.78 3.30
N ASP A 94 -19.79 31.28 4.39
CA ASP A 94 -20.27 30.11 5.13
C ASP A 94 -21.74 30.30 5.54
N ARG A 95 -22.06 31.41 6.22
CA ARG A 95 -23.43 31.70 6.66
C ARG A 95 -24.41 31.88 5.51
N ALA A 96 -24.00 32.55 4.44
CA ALA A 96 -24.86 32.76 3.27
C ALA A 96 -25.20 31.44 2.57
N CYS A 97 -24.20 30.57 2.40
CA CYS A 97 -24.40 29.22 1.88
C CYS A 97 -25.31 28.39 2.79
N ASP A 98 -25.11 28.45 4.10
CA ASP A 98 -25.90 27.70 5.08
C ASP A 98 -27.37 28.12 5.04
N ARG A 99 -27.63 29.44 5.12
CA ARG A 99 -28.98 30.00 4.97
C ARG A 99 -29.62 29.62 3.63
N ALA A 100 -28.86 29.62 2.54
CA ALA A 100 -29.37 29.22 1.23
C ALA A 100 -29.75 27.73 1.18
N ILE A 101 -28.92 26.84 1.75
CA ILE A 101 -29.20 25.39 1.83
C ILE A 101 -30.43 25.14 2.70
N THR A 102 -30.48 25.73 3.90
CA THR A 102 -31.63 25.61 4.80
C THR A 102 -32.91 26.08 4.13
N THR A 103 -32.89 27.24 3.47
CA THR A 103 -34.05 27.77 2.76
C THR A 103 -34.49 26.86 1.62
N ALA A 104 -33.55 26.40 0.79
CA ALA A 104 -33.85 25.52 -0.34
C ALA A 104 -34.46 24.17 0.09
N ILE A 105 -34.06 23.64 1.25
CA ILE A 105 -34.66 22.42 1.82
C ILE A 105 -36.06 22.73 2.37
N LEU A 106 -36.20 23.74 3.23
CA LEU A 106 -37.47 24.06 3.90
C LEU A 106 -38.58 24.51 2.93
N GLU A 107 -38.26 25.21 1.84
CA GLU A 107 -39.22 25.54 0.78
C GLU A 107 -39.83 24.28 0.14
N ARG A 108 -39.11 23.16 0.15
CA ARG A 108 -39.53 21.89 -0.45
C ARG A 108 -40.15 20.95 0.56
N THR A 109 -39.63 20.92 1.78
CA THR A 109 -40.02 20.07 2.90
C THR A 109 -40.10 20.90 4.19
N PRO A 110 -41.20 21.66 4.41
CA PRO A 110 -41.28 22.64 5.50
C PRO A 110 -41.17 22.04 6.91
N ASP A 111 -41.65 20.82 7.10
CA ASP A 111 -41.69 20.15 8.41
C ASP A 111 -40.44 19.29 8.69
N ALA A 112 -39.49 19.22 7.76
CA ALA A 112 -38.29 18.39 7.88
C ALA A 112 -37.10 19.16 8.46
N GLN A 113 -36.21 18.45 9.16
CA GLN A 113 -34.93 19.05 9.54
C GLN A 113 -34.02 19.20 8.30
N PRO A 114 -33.38 20.36 8.10
CA PRO A 114 -32.49 20.61 6.97
C PRO A 114 -31.16 19.87 7.14
N HIS A 115 -31.16 18.57 6.82
CA HIS A 115 -30.05 17.64 7.01
C HIS A 115 -29.74 16.86 5.72
N GLY A 116 -28.62 16.13 5.65
CA GLY A 116 -28.30 15.26 4.51
C GLY A 116 -27.85 15.98 3.23
N PHE A 117 -27.54 17.28 3.28
CA PHE A 117 -26.98 18.06 2.18
C PHE A 117 -25.85 18.95 2.70
N ALA A 118 -24.65 18.83 2.13
CA ALA A 118 -23.44 19.51 2.59
C ALA A 118 -22.76 20.26 1.45
N LEU A 119 -22.09 21.36 1.80
CA LEU A 119 -21.25 22.13 0.90
C LEU A 119 -19.79 22.05 1.36
N ILE A 120 -18.95 21.49 0.50
CA ILE A 120 -17.50 21.49 0.67
C ILE A 120 -16.95 22.72 -0.05
N ALA A 121 -16.40 23.66 0.72
CA ALA A 121 -15.72 24.82 0.17
C ALA A 121 -14.30 24.42 -0.26
N LEU A 122 -13.90 24.82 -1.47
CA LEU A 122 -12.54 24.65 -1.99
C LEU A 122 -11.84 26.00 -2.13
N GLY A 123 -10.55 25.95 -2.50
CA GLY A 123 -9.76 27.13 -2.84
C GLY A 123 -9.75 28.20 -1.72
N LYS A 124 -9.98 29.45 -2.10
CA LYS A 124 -9.99 30.59 -1.17
C LYS A 124 -11.09 30.50 -0.11
N HIS A 125 -12.27 29.97 -0.46
CA HIS A 125 -13.37 29.80 0.49
C HIS A 125 -13.04 28.73 1.54
N GLY A 126 -12.51 27.59 1.09
CA GLY A 126 -12.11 26.50 1.97
C GLY A 126 -11.01 26.93 2.95
N GLY A 127 -9.99 27.63 2.45
CA GLY A 127 -8.89 28.18 3.28
C GLY A 127 -9.23 29.42 4.10
N ARG A 128 -10.48 29.90 4.09
CA ARG A 128 -10.92 31.14 4.76
C ARG A 128 -10.15 32.41 4.35
N GLU A 129 -9.81 32.48 3.07
CA GLU A 129 -9.03 33.55 2.44
C GLU A 129 -9.81 34.24 1.28
N LEU A 130 -11.13 34.42 1.41
CA LEU A 130 -11.92 35.09 0.37
C LEU A 130 -11.57 36.57 0.21
N ASN A 131 -11.64 37.06 -1.03
CA ASN A 131 -11.57 38.50 -1.33
C ASN A 131 -12.97 39.09 -1.58
N TYR A 132 -13.06 40.42 -1.60
CA TYR A 132 -14.29 41.20 -1.82
C TYR A 132 -15.12 40.78 -3.04
N SER A 133 -14.47 40.50 -4.17
CA SER A 133 -15.13 40.06 -5.40
C SER A 133 -14.54 38.74 -5.89
N SER A 134 -14.92 37.66 -5.20
CA SER A 134 -14.50 36.28 -5.52
C SER A 134 -15.69 35.42 -5.91
N ASP A 135 -15.44 34.47 -6.82
CA ASP A 135 -16.32 33.32 -6.96
C ASP A 135 -16.09 32.37 -5.77
N ILE A 136 -17.11 31.58 -5.42
CA ILE A 136 -16.96 30.44 -4.52
C ILE A 136 -17.01 29.15 -5.35
N ASP A 137 -16.12 28.22 -5.03
CA ASP A 137 -15.94 26.98 -5.80
C ASP A 137 -16.36 25.72 -5.00
N PRO A 138 -17.65 25.51 -4.71
CA PRO A 138 -18.06 24.41 -3.85
C PRO A 138 -18.24 23.08 -4.59
N ILE A 139 -18.10 21.99 -3.84
CA ILE A 139 -18.69 20.69 -4.18
C ILE A 139 -19.92 20.49 -3.29
N LEU A 140 -21.07 20.23 -3.92
CA LEU A 140 -22.31 19.91 -3.22
C LEU A 140 -22.44 18.40 -3.06
N LEU A 141 -22.63 17.94 -1.84
CA LEU A 141 -22.76 16.53 -1.47
C LEU A 141 -24.12 16.29 -0.83
N TYR A 142 -24.66 15.08 -1.02
CA TYR A 142 -25.86 14.67 -0.30
C TYR A 142 -25.77 13.20 0.14
N ASP A 143 -26.51 12.89 1.20
CA ASP A 143 -26.73 11.53 1.67
C ASP A 143 -28.09 11.04 1.17
N ARG A 144 -28.14 9.82 0.65
CA ARG A 144 -29.38 9.27 0.07
C ARG A 144 -30.39 8.91 1.15
N GLU A 145 -29.93 8.63 2.37
CA GLU A 145 -30.77 8.14 3.46
C GLU A 145 -31.36 9.28 4.28
N THR A 146 -30.60 10.37 4.48
CA THR A 146 -30.97 11.43 5.42
C THR A 146 -31.48 12.70 4.74
N LEU A 147 -31.29 12.86 3.42
CA LEU A 147 -31.80 14.03 2.68
C LEU A 147 -33.34 14.03 2.69
N PRO A 148 -34.00 15.11 3.16
CA PRO A 148 -35.44 15.25 3.08
C PRO A 148 -35.96 15.25 1.64
N THR A 149 -36.97 14.43 1.37
CA THR A 149 -37.64 14.35 0.06
C THR A 149 -39.16 14.47 0.21
N LYS A 150 -39.84 14.88 -0.87
CA LYS A 150 -41.30 14.71 -0.95
C LYS A 150 -41.65 13.23 -1.09
N GLU A 151 -42.88 12.87 -0.75
CA GLU A 151 -43.38 11.51 -0.90
C GLU A 151 -43.22 11.02 -2.35
N GLY A 152 -42.57 9.85 -2.53
CA GLY A 152 -42.31 9.25 -3.84
C GLY A 152 -41.20 9.92 -4.68
N GLU A 153 -40.50 10.94 -4.17
CA GLU A 153 -39.41 11.59 -4.89
C GLU A 153 -38.06 10.91 -4.63
N GLU A 154 -37.28 10.69 -5.69
CA GLU A 154 -35.92 10.15 -5.53
C GLU A 154 -34.95 11.19 -4.93
N PRO A 155 -34.11 10.82 -3.93
CA PRO A 155 -33.15 11.73 -3.30
C PRO A 155 -32.23 12.45 -4.27
N ALA A 156 -31.78 11.79 -5.35
CA ALA A 156 -30.94 12.42 -6.37
C ALA A 156 -31.64 13.58 -7.08
N LYS A 157 -32.95 13.44 -7.36
CA LYS A 157 -33.75 14.51 -7.99
C LYS A 157 -34.01 15.64 -7.00
N ALA A 158 -34.26 15.32 -5.73
CA ALA A 158 -34.40 16.30 -4.67
C ALA A 158 -33.09 17.12 -4.49
N ALA A 159 -31.94 16.45 -4.43
CA ALA A 159 -30.63 17.08 -4.30
C ALA A 159 -30.31 18.04 -5.46
N VAL A 160 -30.61 17.66 -6.71
CA VAL A 160 -30.43 18.55 -7.88
C VAL A 160 -31.36 19.76 -7.79
N ARG A 161 -32.60 19.62 -7.30
CA ARG A 161 -33.51 20.77 -7.15
C ARG A 161 -33.05 21.70 -6.02
N ILE A 162 -32.62 21.14 -4.89
CA ILE A 162 -32.05 21.90 -3.76
C ILE A 162 -30.80 22.66 -4.23
N GLY A 163 -29.86 21.98 -4.90
CA GLY A 163 -28.65 22.61 -5.43
C GLY A 163 -28.95 23.76 -6.40
N ARG A 164 -29.93 23.61 -7.31
CA ARG A 164 -30.33 24.70 -8.22
C ARG A 164 -30.88 25.89 -7.45
N ARG A 165 -31.73 25.63 -6.45
CA ARG A 165 -32.31 26.69 -5.62
C ARG A 165 -31.24 27.43 -4.81
N VAL A 166 -30.25 26.71 -4.28
CA VAL A 166 -29.07 27.31 -3.63
C VAL A 166 -28.32 28.24 -4.60
N LEU A 167 -28.08 27.79 -5.84
CA LEU A 167 -27.43 28.62 -6.86
C LEU A 167 -28.25 29.88 -7.19
N GLU A 168 -29.57 29.76 -7.34
CA GLU A 168 -30.47 30.91 -7.56
C GLU A 168 -30.37 31.93 -6.41
N LEU A 169 -30.49 31.46 -5.16
CA LEU A 169 -30.43 32.32 -3.97
C LEU A 169 -29.11 33.08 -3.86
N LEU A 170 -27.99 32.49 -4.30
CA LEU A 170 -26.66 33.08 -4.21
C LEU A 170 -26.29 33.94 -5.43
N GLN A 171 -26.59 33.49 -6.65
CA GLN A 171 -26.08 34.09 -7.89
C GLN A 171 -27.01 35.09 -8.55
N GLU A 172 -28.33 34.90 -8.46
CA GLU A 172 -29.29 35.61 -9.31
C GLU A 172 -29.24 37.14 -9.06
N PRO A 173 -29.00 37.98 -10.08
CA PRO A 173 -29.05 39.43 -9.86
C PRO A 173 -30.48 39.89 -9.55
N THR A 174 -30.68 40.57 -8.41
CA THR A 174 -31.94 41.23 -8.05
C THR A 174 -31.74 42.75 -7.93
N ALA A 175 -32.81 43.49 -7.61
CA ALA A 175 -32.71 44.91 -7.30
C ALA A 175 -31.75 45.20 -6.13
N CYS A 176 -31.56 44.24 -5.23
CA CYS A 176 -30.65 44.31 -4.09
C CYS A 176 -29.21 43.87 -4.44
N GLY A 177 -28.94 43.42 -5.68
CA GLY A 177 -27.64 42.94 -6.14
C GLY A 177 -27.53 41.41 -6.22
N TYR A 178 -26.35 40.87 -5.92
CA TYR A 178 -26.07 39.44 -5.89
C TYR A 178 -25.27 39.10 -4.61
N VAL A 179 -25.22 37.82 -4.22
CA VAL A 179 -24.47 37.37 -3.04
C VAL A 179 -23.09 36.89 -3.45
N TYR A 180 -23.04 35.78 -4.20
CA TYR A 180 -21.81 35.17 -4.72
C TYR A 180 -22.04 34.55 -6.09
N ARG A 181 -21.03 34.63 -6.94
CA ARG A 181 -20.92 33.76 -8.13
C ARG A 181 -20.41 32.40 -7.65
N VAL A 182 -21.05 31.32 -8.11
CA VAL A 182 -20.72 29.94 -7.70
C VAL A 182 -20.22 29.16 -8.90
N ASP A 183 -19.03 28.59 -8.81
CA ASP A 183 -18.44 27.75 -9.84
C ASP A 183 -18.41 26.30 -9.38
N LEU A 184 -19.14 25.43 -10.09
CA LEU A 184 -19.22 24.00 -9.76
C LEU A 184 -18.24 23.16 -10.59
N ARG A 185 -17.33 23.75 -11.36
CA ARG A 185 -16.43 23.02 -12.28
C ARG A 185 -15.37 22.17 -11.58
N LEU A 186 -15.09 22.39 -10.30
CA LEU A 186 -14.13 21.59 -9.54
C LEU A 186 -14.70 20.23 -9.07
N ARG A 187 -16.00 19.95 -9.32
CA ARG A 187 -16.58 18.65 -9.01
C ARG A 187 -16.12 17.58 -10.03
N PRO A 188 -16.11 16.28 -9.67
CA PRO A 188 -15.78 15.19 -10.58
C PRO A 188 -16.54 15.26 -11.90
N THR A 189 -15.82 15.20 -13.02
CA THR A 189 -16.35 15.10 -14.39
C THR A 189 -17.54 16.06 -14.65
N PRO A 190 -17.32 17.39 -14.53
CA PRO A 190 -18.38 18.38 -14.44
C PRO A 190 -19.27 18.47 -15.69
N GLU A 191 -18.85 17.91 -16.83
CA GLU A 191 -19.64 17.86 -18.06
C GLU A 191 -20.82 16.90 -17.95
N VAL A 192 -20.70 15.85 -17.13
CA VAL A 192 -21.67 14.75 -17.05
C VAL A 192 -22.21 14.53 -15.65
N SER A 193 -21.52 15.01 -14.62
CA SER A 193 -21.94 14.82 -13.24
C SER A 193 -23.05 15.79 -12.83
N PRO A 194 -24.01 15.32 -12.00
CA PRO A 194 -25.05 16.19 -11.46
C PRO A 194 -24.43 17.28 -10.58
N ILE A 195 -25.16 18.37 -10.38
CA ILE A 195 -24.68 19.51 -9.59
C ILE A 195 -24.42 19.17 -8.11
N ALA A 196 -25.09 18.12 -7.61
CA ALA A 196 -24.92 17.58 -6.25
C ALA A 196 -24.67 16.08 -6.35
N LEU A 197 -23.65 15.60 -5.65
CA LEU A 197 -23.16 14.22 -5.75
C LEU A 197 -23.54 13.41 -4.52
N PRO A 198 -23.94 12.14 -4.69
CA PRO A 198 -24.10 11.26 -3.53
C PRO A 198 -22.73 11.05 -2.88
N ILE A 199 -22.65 11.14 -1.55
CA ILE A 199 -21.38 11.03 -0.81
C ILE A 199 -20.59 9.77 -1.18
N ALA A 200 -21.24 8.61 -1.25
CA ALA A 200 -20.59 7.34 -1.61
C ALA A 200 -20.01 7.36 -3.04
N GLY A 201 -20.69 8.04 -3.97
CA GLY A 201 -20.20 8.19 -5.35
C GLY A 201 -18.99 9.13 -5.43
N ALA A 202 -18.99 10.21 -4.63
CA ALA A 202 -17.86 11.12 -4.55
C ALA A 202 -16.62 10.43 -3.93
N ILE A 203 -16.78 9.69 -2.83
CA ILE A 203 -15.68 8.92 -2.21
C ILE A 203 -15.07 7.94 -3.21
N SER A 204 -15.91 7.15 -3.88
CA SER A 204 -15.49 6.15 -4.87
C SER A 204 -14.68 6.77 -6.03
N HIS A 205 -15.04 7.97 -6.50
CA HIS A 205 -14.27 8.71 -7.51
C HIS A 205 -12.86 9.06 -7.01
N TYR A 206 -12.76 9.67 -5.83
CA TYR A 206 -11.48 10.13 -5.30
C TYR A 206 -10.54 9.00 -4.88
N GLU A 207 -11.07 7.82 -4.54
CA GLU A 207 -10.26 6.63 -4.27
C GLU A 207 -9.71 5.96 -5.54
N SER A 208 -10.42 6.05 -6.67
CA SER A 208 -10.14 5.21 -7.84
C SER A 208 -9.63 5.94 -9.09
N SER A 209 -10.04 7.19 -9.29
CA SER A 209 -10.00 7.84 -10.62
C SER A 209 -9.54 9.30 -10.59
N ALA A 210 -9.17 9.82 -9.42
CA ALA A 210 -8.87 11.23 -9.28
C ALA A 210 -7.52 11.66 -9.89
N MET A 211 -7.53 12.86 -10.46
CA MET A 211 -6.40 13.52 -11.10
C MET A 211 -5.54 14.28 -10.08
N ALA A 212 -4.29 14.53 -10.42
CA ALA A 212 -3.34 15.21 -9.53
C ALA A 212 -3.77 16.63 -9.11
N TRP A 213 -4.40 17.38 -10.01
CA TRP A 213 -4.88 18.73 -9.69
C TRP A 213 -6.04 18.70 -8.68
N GLU A 214 -6.86 17.64 -8.67
CA GLU A 214 -7.92 17.47 -7.68
C GLU A 214 -7.31 17.33 -6.28
N GLN A 215 -6.17 16.64 -6.17
CA GLN A 215 -5.44 16.51 -4.91
C GLN A 215 -5.03 17.88 -4.33
N ALA A 216 -4.49 18.77 -5.18
CA ALA A 216 -4.10 20.12 -4.77
C ALA A 216 -5.31 20.97 -4.35
N ALA A 217 -6.46 20.81 -5.01
CA ALA A 217 -7.69 21.51 -4.65
C ALA A 217 -8.19 21.17 -3.24
N PHE A 218 -8.01 19.91 -2.81
CA PHE A 218 -8.44 19.44 -1.50
C PHE A 218 -7.53 19.81 -0.32
N ILE A 219 -6.32 20.30 -0.57
CA ILE A 219 -5.42 20.81 0.49
C ILE A 219 -6.13 21.87 1.34
N ARG A 220 -6.95 22.69 0.68
CA ARG A 220 -7.65 23.82 1.30
C ARG A 220 -9.12 23.52 1.58
N ALA A 221 -9.58 22.29 1.40
CA ALA A 221 -11.00 21.98 1.49
C ALA A 221 -11.51 21.99 2.93
N ARG A 222 -12.77 22.40 3.10
CA ARG A 222 -13.47 22.37 4.40
C ARG A 222 -14.98 22.19 4.22
N ALA A 223 -15.63 21.47 5.12
CA ALA A 223 -17.08 21.48 5.22
C ALA A 223 -17.54 22.87 5.72
N ALA A 224 -18.21 23.64 4.86
CA ALA A 224 -18.45 25.06 5.11
C ALA A 224 -19.90 25.39 5.45
N ALA A 225 -20.87 24.63 4.93
CA ALA A 225 -22.29 24.90 5.12
C ALA A 225 -23.16 23.65 4.97
N GLY A 226 -24.39 23.70 5.52
CA GLY A 226 -25.33 22.60 5.53
C GLY A 226 -24.96 21.56 6.59
N ASP A 227 -25.03 20.29 6.22
CA ASP A 227 -24.68 19.18 7.10
C ASP A 227 -23.15 19.02 7.23
N ILE A 228 -22.57 19.76 8.18
CA ILE A 228 -21.12 19.74 8.43
C ILE A 228 -20.61 18.33 8.75
N ALA A 229 -21.38 17.54 9.50
CA ALA A 229 -20.98 16.17 9.87
C ALA A 229 -20.86 15.27 8.62
N LEU A 230 -21.77 15.41 7.66
CA LEU A 230 -21.68 14.72 6.37
C LEU A 230 -20.45 15.16 5.57
N GLY A 231 -20.16 16.46 5.55
CA GLY A 231 -18.99 17.00 4.86
C GLY A 231 -17.66 16.52 5.46
N GLU A 232 -17.53 16.54 6.78
CA GLU A 232 -16.34 16.04 7.48
C GLU A 232 -16.14 14.53 7.29
N ARG A 233 -17.22 13.75 7.28
CA ARG A 233 -17.16 12.32 6.92
C ARG A 233 -16.56 12.11 5.53
N PHE A 234 -16.93 12.94 4.55
CA PHE A 234 -16.38 12.86 3.21
C PHE A 234 -14.89 13.23 3.18
N LEU A 235 -14.51 14.34 3.83
CA LEU A 235 -13.11 14.78 3.90
C LEU A 235 -12.21 13.75 4.59
N GLU A 236 -12.70 13.11 5.65
CA GLU A 236 -11.97 12.05 6.35
C GLU A 236 -11.78 10.82 5.46
N ALA A 237 -12.80 10.43 4.69
CA ALA A 237 -12.71 9.30 3.77
C ALA A 237 -11.66 9.52 2.66
N ILE A 238 -11.56 10.74 2.12
CA ILE A 238 -10.59 11.06 1.05
C ILE A 238 -9.21 11.50 1.60
N ARG A 239 -9.03 11.60 2.92
CA ARG A 239 -7.78 12.01 3.55
C ARG A 239 -6.56 11.21 3.04
N PRO A 240 -6.61 9.88 2.84
CA PRO A 240 -5.48 9.13 2.29
C PRO A 240 -5.12 9.48 0.85
N PHE A 241 -6.10 9.94 0.06
CA PHE A 241 -5.88 10.42 -1.31
C PHE A 241 -5.14 11.76 -1.31
N VAL A 242 -5.53 12.69 -0.43
CA VAL A 242 -4.91 14.03 -0.31
C VAL A 242 -3.50 13.93 0.28
N TRP A 243 -3.35 13.23 1.41
CA TRP A 243 -2.15 13.22 2.24
C TRP A 243 -1.41 11.87 2.18
N ARG A 244 -0.73 11.61 1.05
CA ARG A 244 -0.03 10.34 0.80
C ARG A 244 1.23 10.20 1.66
N ARG A 245 1.34 9.12 2.44
CA ARG A 245 2.49 8.85 3.34
C ARG A 245 3.81 8.56 2.62
N SER A 246 3.73 7.99 1.42
CA SER A 246 4.88 7.78 0.53
C SER A 246 4.71 8.59 -0.75
N LEU A 247 5.71 9.39 -1.08
CA LEU A 247 5.84 10.01 -2.39
C LEU A 247 6.42 8.98 -3.35
N ASP A 248 5.70 8.75 -4.43
CA ASP A 248 6.19 8.02 -5.59
C ASP A 248 6.71 8.99 -6.67
N PHE A 249 7.51 8.51 -7.62
CA PHE A 249 7.97 9.38 -8.72
C PHE A 249 6.82 9.95 -9.55
N GLY A 250 5.66 9.28 -9.60
CA GLY A 250 4.46 9.79 -10.25
C GLY A 250 3.94 11.08 -9.59
N GLN A 251 3.91 11.11 -8.26
CA GLN A 251 3.51 12.27 -7.46
C GLN A 251 4.49 13.43 -7.60
N ILE A 252 5.80 13.17 -7.60
CA ILE A 252 6.81 14.20 -7.84
C ILE A 252 6.63 14.81 -9.23
N ARG A 253 6.45 13.98 -10.26
CA ARG A 253 6.20 14.45 -11.63
C ARG A 253 4.87 15.20 -11.76
N ASN A 254 3.84 14.81 -11.02
CA ASN A 254 2.54 15.48 -11.01
C ASN A 254 2.67 16.91 -10.43
N ILE A 255 3.38 17.05 -9.31
CA ILE A 255 3.71 18.37 -8.73
C ILE A 255 4.48 19.20 -9.75
N ASP A 256 5.47 18.63 -10.42
CA ASP A 256 6.24 19.33 -11.44
C ASP A 256 5.39 19.75 -12.66
N THR A 257 4.47 18.89 -13.10
CA THR A 257 3.55 19.19 -14.20
C THR A 257 2.64 20.36 -13.84
N MET A 258 2.10 20.38 -12.62
CA MET A 258 1.30 21.49 -12.11
C MET A 258 2.13 22.78 -12.03
N ARG A 259 3.39 22.69 -11.55
CA ARG A 259 4.33 23.81 -11.50
C ARG A 259 4.54 24.44 -12.88
N ARG A 260 4.82 23.62 -13.90
CA ARG A 260 5.02 24.06 -15.29
C ARG A 260 3.75 24.66 -15.86
N SER A 261 2.60 24.02 -15.67
CA SER A 261 1.30 24.53 -16.14
C SER A 261 0.98 25.92 -15.59
N ILE A 262 1.32 26.21 -14.33
CA ILE A 262 1.13 27.54 -13.73
C ILE A 262 1.95 28.60 -14.46
N ARG A 263 3.18 28.28 -14.88
CA ARG A 263 4.04 29.19 -15.66
C ARG A 263 3.64 29.28 -17.14
N ASP A 264 3.30 28.16 -17.76
CA ASP A 264 3.02 28.05 -19.20
C ASP A 264 1.71 28.73 -19.60
N HIS A 265 0.69 28.69 -18.72
CA HIS A 265 -0.63 29.24 -19.00
C HIS A 265 -0.63 30.78 -19.16
N TYR A 266 0.48 31.46 -18.82
CA TYR A 266 0.64 32.92 -18.92
C TYR A 266 2.01 33.35 -19.50
N CYS A 267 2.62 32.54 -20.38
CA CYS A 267 3.88 32.85 -21.07
C CYS A 267 3.90 34.15 -21.90
N GLY A 268 2.75 34.82 -22.08
CA GLY A 268 2.68 36.20 -22.57
C GLY A 268 3.12 37.20 -21.49
N GLY A 269 4.43 37.27 -21.24
CA GLY A 269 5.04 38.09 -20.20
C GLY A 269 4.46 39.51 -20.12
N GLN A 270 3.82 39.81 -19.00
CA GLN A 270 3.61 41.19 -18.58
C GLN A 270 4.73 41.52 -17.61
N ALA A 271 5.71 42.31 -18.09
CA ALA A 271 6.61 43.00 -17.19
C ALA A 271 5.78 43.73 -16.12
N ILE A 272 6.28 43.78 -14.88
CA ILE A 272 5.56 44.41 -13.78
C ILE A 272 5.29 45.88 -14.16
N GLY A 273 4.01 46.24 -14.23
CA GLY A 273 3.57 47.51 -14.81
C GLY A 273 2.07 47.51 -15.15
N PRO A 274 1.59 48.50 -15.93
CA PRO A 274 0.19 48.58 -16.33
C PRO A 274 -0.27 47.31 -17.07
N GLY A 275 -1.30 46.65 -16.55
CA GLY A 275 -1.83 45.39 -17.06
C GLY A 275 -1.37 44.15 -16.30
N TYR A 276 -0.33 44.23 -15.46
CA TYR A 276 0.18 43.07 -14.70
C TYR A 276 -0.91 42.42 -13.84
N ASP A 277 -1.13 41.12 -14.02
CA ASP A 277 -2.04 40.29 -13.23
C ASP A 277 -1.39 39.88 -11.90
N CYS A 278 -1.80 40.47 -10.78
CA CYS A 278 -1.23 40.20 -9.45
C CYS A 278 -1.44 38.76 -8.99
N LYS A 279 -2.40 38.02 -9.57
CA LYS A 279 -2.70 36.64 -9.21
C LYS A 279 -1.93 35.65 -10.08
N ARG A 280 -1.96 35.84 -11.41
CA ARG A 280 -1.48 34.88 -12.40
C ARG A 280 -0.13 35.25 -13.03
N GLY A 281 0.31 36.49 -12.89
CA GLY A 281 1.63 36.93 -13.35
C GLY A 281 2.76 36.21 -12.61
N ARG A 282 3.97 36.25 -13.18
CA ARG A 282 5.19 35.75 -12.52
C ARG A 282 5.42 36.50 -11.21
N GLY A 283 5.78 35.78 -10.17
CA GLY A 283 5.85 36.31 -8.81
C GLY A 283 4.49 36.58 -8.16
N GLY A 284 3.40 36.22 -8.84
CA GLY A 284 2.05 36.52 -8.39
C GLY A 284 1.55 35.59 -7.30
N ILE A 285 0.31 35.84 -6.86
CA ILE A 285 -0.26 35.13 -5.72
C ILE A 285 -0.39 33.62 -5.96
N ARG A 286 -0.67 33.19 -7.19
CA ARG A 286 -0.79 31.77 -7.53
C ARG A 286 0.53 31.02 -7.36
N GLU A 287 1.67 31.66 -7.61
CA GLU A 287 2.99 31.07 -7.36
C GLU A 287 3.27 30.97 -5.85
N CYS A 288 2.87 31.97 -5.05
CA CYS A 288 2.93 31.88 -3.59
C CYS A 288 2.10 30.71 -3.04
N GLU A 289 0.84 30.59 -3.47
CA GLU A 289 -0.07 29.51 -3.05
C GLU A 289 0.48 28.13 -3.46
N PHE A 290 0.95 28.01 -4.70
CA PHE A 290 1.44 26.73 -5.21
C PHE A 290 2.76 26.32 -4.55
N PHE A 291 3.67 27.26 -4.29
CA PHE A 291 4.91 26.97 -3.57
C PHE A 291 4.60 26.29 -2.22
N VAL A 292 3.67 26.85 -1.46
CA VAL A 292 3.22 26.28 -0.18
C VAL A 292 2.54 24.92 -0.39
N GLN A 293 1.58 24.84 -1.31
CA GLN A 293 0.83 23.61 -1.57
C GLN A 293 1.71 22.45 -2.04
N ALA A 294 2.69 22.71 -2.91
CA ALA A 294 3.62 21.70 -3.38
C ALA A 294 4.38 21.09 -2.21
N GLN A 295 4.91 21.93 -1.31
CA GLN A 295 5.58 21.50 -0.10
C GLN A 295 4.64 20.72 0.84
N GLN A 296 3.38 21.14 0.96
CA GLN A 296 2.37 20.39 1.72
C GLN A 296 2.08 19.01 1.11
N LEU A 297 2.02 18.88 -0.21
CA LEU A 297 1.85 17.58 -0.87
C LEU A 297 3.06 16.67 -0.66
N ILE A 298 4.26 17.24 -0.63
CA ILE A 298 5.51 16.51 -0.40
C ILE A 298 5.59 16.01 1.05
N HIS A 299 5.31 16.87 2.03
CA HIS A 299 5.62 16.61 3.43
C HIS A 299 4.41 16.27 4.31
N GLY A 300 3.22 16.78 3.95
CA GLY A 300 1.99 16.68 4.76
C GLY A 300 1.45 15.26 4.93
N GLY A 301 1.87 14.31 4.09
CA GLY A 301 1.56 12.90 4.31
C GLY A 301 2.16 12.31 5.59
N ARG A 302 3.35 12.80 5.99
CA ARG A 302 4.10 12.32 7.16
C ARG A 302 3.96 13.24 8.37
N ASP A 303 3.72 14.52 8.14
CA ASP A 303 3.54 15.51 9.20
C ASP A 303 2.16 16.19 9.07
N GLU A 304 1.31 15.94 10.06
CA GLU A 304 -0.04 16.49 10.12
C GLU A 304 -0.08 18.00 10.43
N ALA A 305 0.94 18.53 11.11
CA ALA A 305 1.01 19.97 11.41
C ALA A 305 1.09 20.84 10.15
N LEU A 306 1.51 20.24 9.03
CA LEU A 306 1.63 20.91 7.74
C LEU A 306 0.31 20.96 6.95
N ARG A 307 -0.76 20.30 7.42
CA ARG A 307 -2.02 20.14 6.66
C ARG A 307 -3.01 21.30 6.80
N THR A 308 -2.59 22.42 7.38
CA THR A 308 -3.46 23.59 7.52
C THR A 308 -3.85 24.18 6.17
N ALA A 309 -5.11 24.58 6.03
CA ALA A 309 -5.66 25.14 4.80
C ALA A 309 -5.30 26.63 4.56
N ASP A 310 -4.86 27.31 5.63
CA ASP A 310 -4.38 28.70 5.59
C ASP A 310 -2.95 28.74 5.02
N THR A 311 -2.76 29.52 3.96
CA THR A 311 -1.53 29.56 3.16
C THR A 311 -0.34 30.05 4.00
N ARG A 312 -0.55 31.07 4.85
CA ARG A 312 0.51 31.67 5.66
C ARG A 312 0.88 30.77 6.83
N ALA A 313 -0.11 30.21 7.51
CA ALA A 313 0.09 29.27 8.60
C ALA A 313 0.84 28.02 8.10
N ALA A 314 0.48 27.51 6.91
CA ALA A 314 1.16 26.38 6.28
C ALA A 314 2.62 26.72 5.97
N LEU A 315 2.88 27.89 5.38
CA LEU A 315 4.23 28.35 5.07
C LEU A 315 5.12 28.46 6.32
N PHE A 316 4.60 29.02 7.41
CA PHE A 316 5.36 29.11 8.66
C PHE A 316 5.51 27.76 9.37
N ALA A 317 4.54 26.86 9.26
CA ALA A 317 4.67 25.49 9.75
C ALA A 317 5.76 24.73 8.98
N LEU A 318 5.82 24.88 7.65
CA LEU A 318 6.86 24.33 6.79
C LEU A 318 8.25 24.87 7.17
N ALA A 319 8.34 26.17 7.46
CA ALA A 319 9.59 26.78 7.92
C ALA A 319 10.02 26.28 9.30
N ALA A 320 9.08 26.14 10.23
CA ALA A 320 9.35 25.58 11.56
C ALA A 320 9.80 24.11 11.52
N ALA A 321 9.29 23.33 10.56
CA ALA A 321 9.70 21.95 10.30
C ALA A 321 11.03 21.82 9.52
N GLY A 322 11.61 22.94 9.07
CA GLY A 322 12.88 22.95 8.32
C GLY A 322 12.77 22.59 6.84
N HIS A 323 11.56 22.58 6.27
CA HIS A 323 11.34 22.30 4.85
C HIS A 323 11.50 23.54 3.95
N VAL A 324 11.33 24.73 4.53
CA VAL A 324 11.51 26.02 3.84
C VAL A 324 12.43 26.91 4.69
N PRO A 325 13.45 27.56 4.11
CA PRO A 325 14.26 28.53 4.84
C PRO A 325 13.40 29.65 5.44
N ARG A 326 13.65 30.02 6.69
CA ARG A 326 12.84 31.02 7.39
C ARG A 326 12.77 32.36 6.64
N GLY A 327 13.88 32.82 6.05
CA GLY A 327 13.92 34.04 5.25
C GLY A 327 13.02 33.98 4.02
N GLU A 328 12.99 32.86 3.30
CA GLU A 328 12.08 32.68 2.15
C GLU A 328 10.61 32.65 2.58
N ALA A 329 10.32 32.02 3.71
CA ALA A 329 8.97 32.03 4.27
C ALA A 329 8.50 33.44 4.66
N ASP A 330 9.37 34.24 5.28
CA ASP A 330 9.05 35.64 5.61
C ASP A 330 8.86 36.48 4.33
N ASP A 331 9.68 36.27 3.30
CA ASP A 331 9.59 36.96 2.00
C ASP A 331 8.30 36.63 1.25
N ILE A 332 7.94 35.34 1.13
CA ILE A 332 6.70 34.90 0.46
C ILE A 332 5.47 35.36 1.25
N ALA A 333 5.50 35.32 2.58
CA ALA A 333 4.39 35.81 3.40
C ALA A 333 4.17 37.33 3.20
N ALA A 334 5.24 38.12 3.20
CA ALA A 334 5.16 39.55 2.94
C ALA A 334 4.65 39.86 1.52
N ALA A 335 5.12 39.10 0.53
CA ALA A 335 4.63 39.23 -0.85
C ALA A 335 3.16 38.85 -1.00
N TYR A 336 2.73 37.75 -0.37
CA TYR A 336 1.33 37.33 -0.35
C TYR A 336 0.43 38.42 0.23
N ASP A 337 0.84 39.04 1.35
CA ASP A 337 0.09 40.13 2.00
C ASP A 337 -0.05 41.35 1.08
N VAL A 338 1.05 41.79 0.45
CA VAL A 338 1.05 42.95 -0.45
C VAL A 338 0.23 42.67 -1.71
N LEU A 339 0.45 41.53 -2.36
CA LEU A 339 -0.25 41.19 -3.61
C LEU A 339 -1.75 40.99 -3.38
N ARG A 340 -2.16 40.37 -2.27
CA ARG A 340 -3.57 40.24 -1.89
C ARG A 340 -4.20 41.58 -1.56
N THR A 341 -3.49 42.43 -0.82
CA THR A 341 -3.97 43.78 -0.50
C THR A 341 -4.15 44.59 -1.78
N ALA A 342 -3.18 44.55 -2.70
CA ALA A 342 -3.30 45.17 -4.02
C ALA A 342 -4.52 44.63 -4.79
N GLU A 343 -4.67 43.30 -4.88
CA GLU A 343 -5.84 42.64 -5.50
C GLU A 343 -7.14 43.16 -4.88
N HIS A 344 -7.22 43.32 -3.55
CA HIS A 344 -8.41 43.86 -2.88
C HIS A 344 -8.71 45.30 -3.31
N ARG A 345 -7.71 46.18 -3.37
CA ARG A 345 -7.90 47.58 -3.81
C ARG A 345 -8.40 47.66 -5.25
N LEU A 346 -7.90 46.80 -6.13
CA LEU A 346 -8.35 46.70 -7.51
C LEU A 346 -9.82 46.24 -7.61
N GLN A 347 -10.21 45.25 -6.81
CA GLN A 347 -11.59 44.75 -6.77
C GLN A 347 -12.57 45.77 -6.18
N MET A 348 -12.16 46.53 -5.16
CA MET A 348 -13.00 47.52 -4.47
C MET A 348 -13.43 48.69 -5.37
N LEU A 349 -12.73 49.01 -6.45
CA LEU A 349 -13.10 50.13 -7.33
C LEU A 349 -14.53 49.99 -7.88
N HIS A 350 -14.86 48.79 -8.36
CA HIS A 350 -16.09 48.53 -9.11
C HIS A 350 -16.83 47.25 -8.68
N ASP A 351 -16.37 46.60 -7.61
CA ASP A 351 -16.84 45.27 -7.20
C ASP A 351 -16.74 44.24 -8.35
N ARG A 352 -15.57 44.19 -8.99
CA ARG A 352 -15.28 43.29 -10.11
C ARG A 352 -14.20 42.30 -9.74
N GLN A 353 -14.32 41.09 -10.24
CA GLN A 353 -13.25 40.08 -10.17
C GLN A 353 -12.15 40.45 -11.19
N THR A 354 -11.31 41.39 -10.79
CA THR A 354 -10.09 41.75 -11.51
C THR A 354 -8.87 41.42 -10.67
N HIS A 355 -7.80 41.07 -11.36
CA HIS A 355 -6.47 40.84 -10.80
C HIS A 355 -5.43 41.74 -11.47
N GLU A 356 -5.79 42.43 -12.55
CA GLU A 356 -4.89 43.22 -13.38
C GLU A 356 -4.81 44.66 -12.88
N ILE A 357 -3.59 45.18 -12.80
CA ILE A 357 -3.35 46.62 -12.61
C ILE A 357 -3.95 47.38 -13.81
N PRO A 358 -4.82 48.39 -13.61
CA PRO A 358 -5.47 49.08 -14.72
C PRO A 358 -4.47 49.69 -15.70
N LYS A 359 -4.73 49.47 -16.99
CA LYS A 359 -3.93 50.08 -18.08
C LYS A 359 -4.16 51.59 -18.16
N ARG A 360 -5.41 52.02 -17.94
CA ARG A 360 -5.79 53.44 -17.87
C ARG A 360 -5.18 54.07 -16.62
N GLU A 361 -4.52 55.19 -16.82
CA GLU A 361 -3.84 55.93 -15.75
C GLU A 361 -4.81 56.36 -14.66
N GLU A 362 -5.96 56.95 -15.02
CA GLU A 362 -6.97 57.42 -14.06
C GLU A 362 -7.47 56.32 -13.10
N GLU A 363 -7.79 55.13 -13.62
CA GLU A 363 -8.24 54.00 -12.81
C GLU A 363 -7.12 53.43 -11.93
N ARG A 364 -5.89 53.39 -12.45
CA ARG A 364 -4.71 52.94 -11.70
C ARG A 364 -4.40 53.90 -10.55
N ASP A 365 -4.50 55.18 -10.82
CA ASP A 365 -4.37 56.27 -9.85
C ASP A 365 -5.46 56.22 -8.78
N ALA A 366 -6.71 55.92 -9.16
CA ALA A 366 -7.80 55.72 -8.22
C ALA A 366 -7.53 54.54 -7.29
N ALA A 367 -7.04 53.40 -7.79
CA ALA A 367 -6.64 52.27 -6.95
C ALA A 367 -5.53 52.62 -5.96
N ALA A 368 -4.52 53.37 -6.44
CA ALA A 368 -3.41 53.83 -5.60
C ALA A 368 -3.90 54.76 -4.48
N ARG A 369 -4.70 55.78 -4.83
CA ARG A 369 -5.26 56.74 -3.87
C ARG A 369 -6.26 56.10 -2.93
N LEU A 370 -7.00 55.07 -3.36
CA LEU A 370 -7.86 54.28 -2.48
C LEU A 370 -7.02 53.64 -1.36
N HIS A 371 -5.91 52.99 -1.72
CA HIS A 371 -4.97 52.42 -0.74
C HIS A 371 -4.36 53.50 0.18
N GLY A 372 -4.08 54.69 -0.36
CA GLY A 372 -3.42 55.79 0.35
C GLY A 372 -2.07 56.18 -0.27
N LEU A 373 -1.77 55.70 -1.48
CA LEU A 373 -0.58 56.06 -2.25
C LEU A 373 -0.85 57.28 -3.14
N ALA A 374 0.22 57.95 -3.58
CA ALA A 374 0.12 59.17 -4.36
C ALA A 374 -0.52 58.96 -5.75
N ASN A 375 -0.08 57.93 -6.48
CA ASN A 375 -0.46 57.66 -7.86
C ASN A 375 -0.19 56.19 -8.26
N GLY A 376 -0.57 55.85 -9.49
CA GLY A 376 -0.43 54.50 -10.02
C GLY A 376 1.01 53.98 -10.14
N GLU A 377 2.00 54.87 -10.30
CA GLU A 377 3.42 54.48 -10.30
C GLU A 377 3.87 54.03 -8.91
N ALA A 378 3.43 54.72 -7.85
CA ALA A 378 3.69 54.31 -6.47
C ALA A 378 3.05 52.94 -6.15
N LEU A 379 1.88 52.63 -6.72
CA LEU A 379 1.25 51.31 -6.58
C LEU A 379 2.10 50.21 -7.25
N ILE A 380 2.61 50.45 -8.45
CA ILE A 380 3.49 49.50 -9.15
C ILE A 380 4.80 49.33 -8.38
N GLY A 381 5.42 50.43 -7.93
CA GLY A 381 6.66 50.40 -7.15
C GLY A 381 6.51 49.71 -5.78
N TRP A 382 5.31 49.70 -5.22
CA TRP A 382 5.00 48.94 -4.01
C TRP A 382 4.89 47.43 -4.27
N ILE A 383 4.34 47.01 -5.42
CA ILE A 383 4.14 45.60 -5.76
C ILE A 383 5.42 44.95 -6.29
N ALA A 384 6.20 45.67 -7.11
CA ALA A 384 7.27 45.08 -7.91
C ALA A 384 8.34 44.32 -7.10
N PRO A 385 8.90 44.86 -6.00
CA PRO A 385 9.95 44.17 -5.25
C PRO A 385 9.48 42.82 -4.68
N HIS A 386 8.21 42.72 -4.32
CA HIS A 386 7.62 41.50 -3.77
C HIS A 386 7.40 40.44 -4.85
N ALA A 387 6.87 40.83 -6.01
CA ALA A 387 6.70 39.92 -7.14
C ALA A 387 8.06 39.40 -7.66
N GLU A 388 9.05 40.27 -7.80
CA GLU A 388 10.41 39.87 -8.21
C GLU A 388 11.04 38.88 -7.22
N ARG A 389 10.81 39.08 -5.92
CA ARG A 389 11.33 38.18 -4.88
C ARG A 389 10.69 36.80 -4.95
N VAL A 390 9.36 36.73 -5.15
CA VAL A 390 8.64 35.46 -5.31
C VAL A 390 9.09 34.74 -6.58
N ASP A 391 9.26 35.45 -7.70
CA ASP A 391 9.73 34.84 -8.95
C ASP A 391 11.13 34.22 -8.80
N ALA A 392 12.03 34.87 -8.06
CA ALA A 392 13.34 34.31 -7.74
C ALA A 392 13.23 33.01 -6.91
N ILE A 393 12.49 33.03 -5.80
CA ILE A 393 12.33 31.87 -4.91
C ILE A 393 11.64 30.71 -5.67
N TYR A 394 10.59 31.00 -6.44
CA TYR A 394 9.86 30.00 -7.20
C TYR A 394 10.71 29.43 -8.35
N SER A 395 11.61 30.22 -8.94
CA SER A 395 12.58 29.74 -9.95
C SER A 395 13.63 28.81 -9.36
N ASP A 396 14.09 29.06 -8.14
CA ASP A 396 15.03 28.16 -7.47
C ASP A 396 14.36 26.85 -7.05
N PHE A 397 13.11 26.92 -6.58
CA PHE A 397 12.26 25.74 -6.34
C PHE A 397 12.10 24.88 -7.61
N ALA A 398 12.10 25.50 -8.79
CA ALA A 398 11.97 24.81 -10.06
C ALA A 398 13.20 23.95 -10.44
N ASN A 399 14.35 24.19 -9.81
CA ASN A 399 15.62 23.47 -10.04
C ASN A 399 15.84 22.28 -9.10
N TRP A 400 14.81 21.88 -8.33
CA TRP A 400 14.86 20.71 -7.45
C TRP A 400 14.91 19.41 -8.28
N GLU A 401 16.15 19.00 -8.57
CA GLU A 401 16.62 17.74 -9.17
C GLU A 401 15.75 17.15 -10.31
N GLU A 402 15.99 17.62 -11.54
CA GLU A 402 15.86 16.75 -12.71
C GLU A 402 16.96 15.67 -12.62
N ALA A 403 16.66 14.54 -11.97
CA ALA A 403 17.30 13.31 -12.39
C ALA A 403 16.80 13.05 -13.81
N GLU A 404 17.65 13.27 -14.82
CA GLU A 404 17.40 12.78 -16.18
C GLU A 404 16.97 11.33 -16.05
N THR A 405 15.67 11.06 -16.17
CA THR A 405 15.19 9.69 -16.13
C THR A 405 15.77 9.05 -17.39
N PRO A 406 16.67 8.06 -17.28
CA PRO A 406 17.28 7.47 -18.46
C PRO A 406 16.12 6.99 -19.34
N THR A 407 16.04 7.47 -20.58
CA THR A 407 15.04 6.99 -21.53
C THR A 407 15.75 6.18 -22.59
N LEU A 408 15.11 5.08 -23.02
CA LEU A 408 15.63 4.29 -24.12
C LEU A 408 15.20 4.94 -25.44
N PRO A 409 16.11 5.05 -26.43
CA PRO A 409 15.77 5.60 -27.74
C PRO A 409 14.55 4.89 -28.35
N LEU A 410 13.69 5.65 -29.01
CA LEU A 410 12.55 5.12 -29.76
C LEU A 410 12.97 4.57 -31.14
N GLU A 411 14.11 5.04 -31.66
CA GLU A 411 14.70 4.65 -32.94
C GLU A 411 15.33 3.25 -32.83
N ASP A 412 15.03 2.38 -33.80
CA ASP A 412 15.34 0.94 -33.71
C ASP A 412 16.84 0.63 -33.67
N ASP A 413 17.65 1.37 -34.41
CA ASP A 413 19.11 1.27 -34.46
C ASP A 413 19.75 1.72 -33.15
N ARG A 414 19.30 2.85 -32.61
CA ARG A 414 19.83 3.41 -31.34
C ARG A 414 19.38 2.63 -30.11
N LEU A 415 18.22 1.97 -30.18
CA LEU A 415 17.78 1.04 -29.15
C LEU A 415 18.75 -0.14 -29.03
N ASP A 416 19.16 -0.73 -30.15
CA ASP A 416 20.07 -1.88 -30.17
C ASP A 416 21.43 -1.50 -29.54
N GLU A 417 21.97 -0.32 -29.86
CA GLU A 417 23.19 0.23 -29.24
C GLU A 417 23.05 0.46 -27.74
N SER A 418 21.90 0.99 -27.30
CA SER A 418 21.62 1.22 -25.88
C SER A 418 21.53 -0.08 -25.09
N LEU A 419 20.95 -1.14 -25.68
CA LEU A 419 20.87 -2.46 -25.04
C LEU A 419 22.23 -3.13 -24.88
N VAL A 420 23.15 -2.92 -25.83
CA VAL A 420 24.56 -3.35 -25.67
C VAL A 420 25.19 -2.62 -24.50
N THR A 421 24.98 -1.31 -24.40
CA THR A 421 25.52 -0.48 -23.30
C THR A 421 24.97 -0.91 -21.93
N ILE A 422 23.70 -1.32 -21.87
CA ILE A 422 23.06 -1.85 -20.65
C ILE A 422 23.61 -3.23 -20.24
N GLY A 423 24.24 -3.96 -21.15
CA GLY A 423 24.92 -5.24 -20.86
C GLY A 423 24.31 -6.48 -21.53
N PHE A 424 23.40 -6.33 -22.50
CA PHE A 424 22.87 -7.49 -23.23
C PHE A 424 23.89 -7.98 -24.27
N ALA A 425 24.42 -9.19 -24.07
CA ALA A 425 25.33 -9.85 -25.02
C ALA A 425 24.65 -10.16 -26.38
N ALA A 426 23.33 -10.35 -26.40
CA ALA A 426 22.54 -10.62 -27.60
C ALA A 426 21.38 -9.59 -27.73
N PRO A 427 21.66 -8.35 -28.12
CA PRO A 427 20.71 -7.24 -28.08
C PRO A 427 19.49 -7.46 -28.99
N VAL A 428 19.64 -8.15 -30.12
CA VAL A 428 18.56 -8.38 -31.11
C VAL A 428 17.32 -9.03 -30.49
N ASN A 429 17.50 -10.01 -29.60
CA ASN A 429 16.38 -10.71 -28.98
C ASN A 429 15.69 -9.85 -27.93
N ALA A 430 16.45 -9.10 -27.13
CA ALA A 430 15.92 -8.15 -26.16
C ALA A 430 15.17 -7.00 -26.86
N ALA A 431 15.77 -6.44 -27.92
CA ALA A 431 15.18 -5.41 -28.75
C ALA A 431 13.87 -5.86 -29.39
N ARG A 432 13.80 -7.10 -29.88
CA ARG A 432 12.56 -7.68 -30.42
C ARG A 432 11.43 -7.69 -29.38
N LEU A 433 11.72 -8.01 -28.12
CA LEU A 433 10.73 -7.96 -27.04
C LEU A 433 10.35 -6.52 -26.69
N VAL A 434 11.32 -5.60 -26.58
CA VAL A 434 11.04 -4.18 -26.33
C VAL A 434 10.17 -3.58 -27.44
N ARG A 435 10.48 -3.85 -28.71
CA ARG A 435 9.66 -3.45 -29.87
C ARG A 435 8.26 -4.06 -29.81
N ARG A 436 8.14 -5.33 -29.40
CA ARG A 436 6.84 -5.99 -29.18
C ARG A 436 6.03 -5.24 -28.10
N TRP A 437 6.66 -4.88 -26.99
CA TRP A 437 6.02 -4.14 -25.89
C TRP A 437 5.55 -2.75 -26.35
N ARG A 438 6.37 -2.05 -27.14
CA ARG A 438 6.06 -0.74 -27.74
C ARG A 438 5.04 -0.78 -28.88
N SER A 439 4.78 -1.95 -29.47
CA SER A 439 3.89 -2.10 -30.65
C SER A 439 2.42 -1.74 -30.41
N GLY A 440 2.01 -1.52 -29.16
CA GLY A 440 0.62 -1.25 -28.79
C GLY A 440 -0.32 -2.46 -28.86
N LYS A 441 0.21 -3.66 -29.19
CA LYS A 441 -0.57 -4.91 -29.28
C LYS A 441 -0.84 -5.55 -27.92
N LEU A 442 0.00 -5.31 -26.91
CA LEU A 442 -0.20 -5.82 -25.56
C LEU A 442 -1.27 -5.01 -24.83
N ARG A 443 -2.33 -5.69 -24.37
CA ARG A 443 -3.45 -5.07 -23.65
C ARG A 443 -2.97 -4.28 -22.43
N ALA A 444 -2.01 -4.84 -21.68
CA ALA A 444 -1.50 -4.27 -20.44
C ALA A 444 -0.82 -2.90 -20.61
N ILE A 445 -0.18 -2.65 -21.76
CA ILE A 445 0.64 -1.46 -22.06
C ILE A 445 -0.02 -0.63 -23.19
N ARG A 446 -1.33 -0.81 -23.42
CA ARG A 446 -2.00 -0.20 -24.57
C ARG A 446 -2.29 1.28 -24.39
N SER A 447 -2.69 1.70 -23.18
CA SER A 447 -3.05 3.10 -22.88
C SER A 447 -1.82 4.00 -22.83
N GLU A 448 -2.03 5.28 -23.13
CA GLU A 448 -0.97 6.30 -23.08
C GLU A 448 -0.30 6.35 -21.69
N ARG A 449 -1.10 6.40 -20.62
CA ARG A 449 -0.61 6.37 -19.24
C ARG A 449 0.22 5.11 -18.90
N ALA A 450 -0.15 3.96 -19.44
CA ALA A 450 0.61 2.72 -19.24
C ALA A 450 1.93 2.72 -20.01
N ARG A 451 1.96 3.32 -21.22
CA ARG A 451 3.18 3.48 -22.01
C ARG A 451 4.16 4.43 -21.33
N GLU A 452 3.70 5.57 -20.82
CA GLU A 452 4.54 6.50 -20.06
C GLU A 452 5.16 5.83 -18.83
N GLY A 453 4.35 5.10 -18.05
CA GLY A 453 4.83 4.34 -16.90
C GLY A 453 5.85 3.26 -17.31
N PHE A 454 5.55 2.52 -18.38
CA PHE A 454 6.43 1.51 -18.95
C PHE A 454 7.78 2.09 -19.37
N GLU A 455 7.80 3.16 -20.17
CA GLU A 455 9.04 3.79 -20.65
C GLU A 455 9.91 4.32 -19.50
N ALA A 456 9.28 4.81 -18.42
CA ALA A 456 9.99 5.29 -17.25
C ALA A 456 10.66 4.16 -16.43
N VAL A 457 10.05 2.97 -16.33
CA VAL A 457 10.62 1.84 -15.57
C VAL A 457 11.54 0.95 -16.39
N LEU A 458 11.36 0.94 -17.72
CA LEU A 458 11.99 -0.01 -18.63
C LEU A 458 13.54 -0.02 -18.51
N PRO A 459 14.26 1.11 -18.52
CA PRO A 459 15.72 1.10 -18.42
C PRO A 459 16.22 0.41 -17.14
N ALA A 460 15.62 0.71 -15.98
CA ALA A 460 16.02 0.12 -14.71
C ALA A 460 15.71 -1.39 -14.65
N LEU A 461 14.56 -1.82 -15.19
CA LEU A 461 14.22 -3.23 -15.32
C LEU A 461 15.22 -3.97 -16.22
N LEU A 462 15.55 -3.38 -17.38
CA LEU A 462 16.50 -3.98 -18.32
C LEU A 462 17.92 -4.03 -17.75
N GLN A 463 18.35 -3.01 -17.01
CA GLN A 463 19.64 -3.01 -16.33
C GLN A 463 19.72 -4.13 -15.29
N SER A 464 18.67 -4.35 -14.51
CA SER A 464 18.64 -5.46 -13.55
C SER A 464 18.63 -6.83 -14.24
N ILE A 465 17.93 -6.97 -15.37
CA ILE A 465 17.84 -8.24 -16.11
C ILE A 465 19.11 -8.53 -16.91
N ALA A 466 19.82 -7.51 -17.38
CA ALA A 466 21.08 -7.69 -18.12
C ALA A 466 22.15 -8.41 -17.27
N GLN A 467 22.10 -8.26 -15.94
CA GLN A 467 22.99 -8.95 -14.99
C GLN A 467 22.53 -10.38 -14.63
N ALA A 468 21.45 -10.88 -15.26
CA ALA A 468 20.97 -12.23 -15.05
C ALA A 468 21.91 -13.26 -15.69
N PRO A 469 21.93 -14.53 -15.23
CA PRO A 469 22.70 -15.57 -15.87
C PRO A 469 22.13 -15.96 -17.23
N ASP A 470 20.81 -15.81 -17.39
CA ASP A 470 20.09 -15.97 -18.65
C ASP A 470 19.10 -14.80 -18.81
N PRO A 471 19.57 -13.64 -19.33
CA PRO A 471 18.74 -12.46 -19.50
C PRO A 471 17.55 -12.69 -20.43
N LEU A 472 17.70 -13.53 -21.45
CA LEU A 472 16.62 -13.81 -22.41
C LEU A 472 15.48 -14.59 -21.77
N ARG A 473 15.80 -15.57 -20.92
CA ARG A 473 14.77 -16.29 -20.16
C ARG A 473 14.07 -15.40 -19.14
N ALA A 474 14.81 -14.52 -18.46
CA ALA A 474 14.21 -13.54 -17.55
C ALA A 474 13.28 -12.56 -18.29
N LEU A 475 13.68 -12.07 -19.47
CA LEU A 475 12.82 -11.24 -20.32
C LEU A 475 11.58 -11.99 -20.83
N ALA A 476 11.70 -13.27 -21.19
CA ALA A 476 10.56 -14.07 -21.63
C ALA A 476 9.54 -14.28 -20.50
N ARG A 477 9.99 -14.40 -19.24
CA ARG A 477 9.10 -14.45 -18.08
C ARG A 477 8.41 -13.12 -17.82
N LEU A 478 9.13 -12.01 -17.95
CA LEU A 478 8.56 -10.66 -17.87
C LEU A 478 7.51 -10.42 -18.96
N ASP A 479 7.79 -10.85 -20.20
CA ASP A 479 6.86 -10.80 -21.32
C ASP A 479 5.57 -11.59 -21.04
N SER A 480 5.70 -12.82 -20.53
CA SER A 480 4.53 -13.64 -20.15
C SER A 480 3.71 -13.01 -19.01
N MET A 481 4.38 -12.30 -18.10
CA MET A 481 3.72 -11.54 -17.04
C MET A 481 2.88 -10.39 -17.62
N PHE A 482 3.44 -9.61 -18.56
CA PHE A 482 2.72 -8.52 -19.24
C PHE A 482 1.55 -9.03 -20.11
N GLU A 483 1.64 -10.21 -20.72
CA GLU A 483 0.53 -10.81 -21.47
C GLU A 483 -0.69 -11.11 -20.59
N ARG A 484 -0.48 -11.42 -19.31
CA ARG A 484 -1.53 -11.83 -18.38
C ARG A 484 -2.14 -10.67 -17.59
N LEU A 485 -1.47 -9.52 -17.55
CA LEU A 485 -1.99 -8.34 -16.87
C LEU A 485 -3.16 -7.72 -17.66
N PRO A 486 -4.31 -7.41 -17.01
CA PRO A 486 -5.39 -6.70 -17.67
C PRO A 486 -5.03 -5.25 -17.99
N SER A 487 -4.20 -4.63 -17.14
CA SER A 487 -3.59 -3.31 -17.24
C SER A 487 -2.30 -3.31 -16.42
N ALA A 488 -1.25 -2.63 -16.90
CA ALA A 488 0.02 -2.48 -16.17
C ALA A 488 0.21 -1.08 -15.56
N ILE A 489 -0.82 -0.21 -15.57
CA ILE A 489 -0.72 1.16 -15.00
C ILE A 489 -0.29 1.10 -13.53
N ASN A 490 -1.06 0.42 -12.68
CA ASN A 490 -0.77 0.31 -11.25
C ASN A 490 0.56 -0.40 -10.99
N PHE A 491 0.90 -1.40 -11.82
CA PHE A 491 2.16 -2.12 -11.73
C PHE A 491 3.37 -1.20 -11.98
N PHE A 492 3.33 -0.39 -13.04
CA PHE A 492 4.42 0.56 -13.32
C PHE A 492 4.47 1.69 -12.31
N ASP A 493 3.32 2.22 -11.89
CA ASP A 493 3.25 3.23 -10.84
C ASP A 493 3.87 2.72 -9.53
N LEU A 494 3.63 1.45 -9.19
CA LEU A 494 4.22 0.80 -8.03
C LEU A 494 5.74 0.65 -8.14
N LEU A 495 6.24 0.25 -9.31
CA LEU A 495 7.69 0.14 -9.54
C LEU A 495 8.38 1.51 -9.50
N LEU A 496 7.76 2.54 -10.08
CA LEU A 496 8.22 3.93 -9.96
C LEU A 496 8.17 4.40 -8.50
N ALA A 497 7.14 4.03 -7.75
CA ALA A 497 7.07 4.35 -6.32
C ALA A 497 8.21 3.74 -5.51
N ARG A 498 8.77 2.61 -5.95
CA ARG A 498 9.68 1.78 -5.15
C ARG A 498 10.81 1.20 -6.01
N PRO A 499 11.92 1.94 -6.23
CA PRO A 499 13.07 1.44 -7.00
C PRO A 499 13.66 0.13 -6.46
N ALA A 500 13.61 -0.09 -5.14
CA ALA A 500 14.03 -1.35 -4.53
C ALA A 500 13.20 -2.55 -5.02
N LEU A 501 11.93 -2.35 -5.39
CA LEU A 501 11.07 -3.39 -5.96
C LEU A 501 11.50 -3.78 -7.38
N ILE A 502 12.01 -2.84 -8.18
CA ILE A 502 12.58 -3.13 -9.50
C ILE A 502 13.77 -4.07 -9.36
N ALA A 503 14.67 -3.78 -8.41
CA ALA A 503 15.82 -4.64 -8.13
C ALA A 503 15.39 -6.03 -7.64
N LEU A 504 14.43 -6.12 -6.69
CA LEU A 504 13.91 -7.39 -6.20
C LEU A 504 13.23 -8.19 -7.32
N LEU A 505 12.38 -7.57 -8.12
CA LEU A 505 11.72 -8.22 -9.25
C LEU A 505 12.74 -8.76 -10.25
N GLY A 506 13.78 -7.97 -10.56
CA GLY A 506 14.89 -8.42 -11.39
C GLY A 506 15.61 -9.64 -10.80
N ARG A 507 15.92 -9.64 -9.49
CA ARG A 507 16.52 -10.82 -8.81
C ARG A 507 15.60 -12.04 -8.87
N LEU A 508 14.31 -11.89 -8.59
CA LEU A 508 13.34 -12.99 -8.60
C LEU A 508 13.25 -13.60 -9.99
N LEU A 509 13.08 -12.79 -11.03
CA LEU A 509 12.98 -13.24 -12.43
C LEU A 509 14.25 -13.95 -12.93
N SER A 510 15.40 -13.52 -12.42
CA SER A 510 16.73 -13.92 -12.90
C SER A 510 17.33 -15.11 -12.15
N TYR A 511 17.17 -15.17 -10.83
CA TYR A 511 17.94 -16.09 -9.96
C TYR A 511 17.09 -17.20 -9.36
N THR A 512 15.76 -17.11 -9.44
CA THR A 512 14.86 -18.13 -8.87
C THR A 512 13.94 -18.73 -9.91
N PRO A 513 14.33 -19.82 -10.60
CA PRO A 513 13.48 -20.42 -11.62
C PRO A 513 12.05 -20.70 -11.13
N VAL A 514 11.92 -21.18 -9.89
CA VAL A 514 10.63 -21.54 -9.29
C VAL A 514 9.73 -20.33 -9.04
N LEU A 515 10.24 -19.28 -8.39
CA LEU A 515 9.43 -18.08 -8.10
C LEU A 515 9.20 -17.25 -9.35
N ALA A 516 10.17 -17.21 -10.27
CA ALA A 516 10.04 -16.54 -11.55
C ALA A 516 8.93 -17.17 -12.41
N ASP A 517 8.83 -18.50 -12.42
CA ASP A 517 7.74 -19.21 -13.11
C ASP A 517 6.39 -19.01 -12.41
N GLN A 518 6.37 -18.78 -11.09
CA GLN A 518 5.16 -18.38 -10.36
C GLN A 518 4.73 -16.95 -10.71
N LEU A 519 5.64 -15.99 -10.69
CA LEU A 519 5.39 -14.59 -11.10
C LEU A 519 4.91 -14.48 -12.54
N ALA A 520 5.54 -15.22 -13.46
CA ALA A 520 5.11 -15.28 -14.84
C ALA A 520 3.67 -15.80 -14.99
N ARG A 521 3.19 -16.62 -14.03
CA ARG A 521 1.81 -17.11 -14.02
C ARG A 521 0.81 -16.22 -13.28
N ARG A 522 1.26 -15.58 -12.20
CA ARG A 522 0.48 -14.77 -11.24
C ARG A 522 1.19 -13.43 -11.00
N ALA A 523 0.97 -12.50 -11.93
CA ALA A 523 1.57 -11.16 -11.88
C ALA A 523 1.11 -10.34 -10.65
N ASP A 524 -0.07 -10.67 -10.12
CA ASP A 524 -0.66 -10.08 -8.92
C ASP A 524 0.15 -10.35 -7.64
N LEU A 525 1.05 -11.34 -7.64
CA LEU A 525 1.97 -11.57 -6.51
C LEU A 525 2.94 -10.40 -6.27
N VAL A 526 3.12 -9.50 -7.25
CA VAL A 526 3.94 -8.30 -7.07
C VAL A 526 3.30 -7.33 -6.09
N ASP A 527 1.97 -7.23 -6.08
CA ASP A 527 1.24 -6.37 -5.13
C ASP A 527 1.46 -6.85 -3.69
N ARG A 528 1.68 -8.15 -3.48
CA ARG A 528 1.97 -8.72 -2.16
C ARG A 528 3.37 -8.39 -1.65
N LEU A 529 4.35 -8.16 -2.53
CA LEU A 529 5.72 -7.80 -2.14
C LEU A 529 5.81 -6.40 -1.52
N VAL A 530 4.80 -5.56 -1.73
CA VAL A 530 4.79 -4.16 -1.28
C VAL A 530 3.93 -3.90 -0.06
N GLU A 531 3.21 -4.91 0.41
CA GLU A 531 2.40 -4.79 1.60
C GLU A 531 3.25 -4.63 2.87
N PRO A 532 2.74 -3.93 3.91
CA PRO A 532 3.50 -3.69 5.14
C PRO A 532 3.98 -4.98 5.83
N ASP A 533 3.27 -6.08 5.65
CA ASP A 533 3.56 -7.37 6.25
C ASP A 533 4.32 -8.34 5.32
N ALA A 534 4.73 -7.91 4.11
CA ALA A 534 5.42 -8.76 3.14
C ALA A 534 6.71 -9.42 3.68
N LYS A 535 7.37 -8.71 4.62
CA LYS A 535 8.60 -9.16 5.30
C LYS A 535 8.35 -9.85 6.63
N ARG A 536 7.10 -9.96 7.07
CA ARG A 536 6.75 -10.59 8.33
C ARG A 536 6.81 -12.11 8.15
N LEU A 537 7.57 -12.78 9.01
CA LEU A 537 7.51 -14.24 9.08
C LEU A 537 6.12 -14.70 9.55
N PRO A 538 5.62 -15.84 9.04
CA PRO A 538 4.36 -16.42 9.51
C PRO A 538 4.36 -16.56 11.03
N GLY A 539 3.28 -16.11 11.66
CA GLY A 539 3.08 -16.15 13.12
C GLY A 539 2.87 -17.57 13.66
N SER A 540 2.13 -17.68 14.74
CA SER A 540 1.77 -19.00 15.29
C SER A 540 0.86 -19.79 14.34
N VAL A 541 0.82 -21.11 14.48
CA VAL A 541 -0.08 -21.96 13.67
C VAL A 541 -1.54 -21.56 13.91
N GLU A 542 -1.88 -21.19 15.14
CA GLU A 542 -3.22 -20.77 15.55
C GLU A 542 -3.65 -19.47 14.85
N GLU A 543 -2.77 -18.48 14.78
CA GLU A 543 -2.99 -17.24 14.02
C GLU A 543 -3.19 -17.51 12.53
N LEU A 544 -2.35 -18.39 11.95
CA LEU A 544 -2.45 -18.76 10.54
C LEU A 544 -3.75 -19.51 10.25
N VAL A 545 -4.18 -20.44 11.11
CA VAL A 545 -5.47 -21.14 10.96
C VAL A 545 -6.63 -20.16 10.98
N ALA A 546 -6.59 -19.17 11.88
CA ALA A 546 -7.63 -18.14 11.95
C ALA A 546 -7.67 -17.26 10.69
N GLY A 547 -6.51 -16.87 10.16
CA GLY A 547 -6.40 -16.03 8.96
C GLY A 547 -6.71 -16.77 7.65
N LEU A 548 -6.41 -18.07 7.58
CA LEU A 548 -6.61 -18.88 6.37
C LEU A 548 -8.04 -19.42 6.21
N ARG A 549 -8.89 -19.36 7.26
CA ARG A 549 -10.23 -19.96 7.22
C ARG A 549 -11.20 -19.07 6.43
N PRO A 550 -11.66 -19.49 5.23
CA PRO A 550 -12.70 -18.78 4.49
C PRO A 550 -14.08 -18.95 5.16
N PRO A 551 -15.09 -18.18 4.72
CA PRO A 551 -16.47 -18.37 5.17
C PRO A 551 -17.01 -19.77 4.83
N ASP A 552 -17.68 -20.42 5.79
CA ASP A 552 -18.27 -21.76 5.61
C ASP A 552 -19.42 -21.79 4.58
N THR A 553 -19.90 -20.63 4.14
CA THR A 553 -20.89 -20.50 3.06
C THR A 553 -20.34 -20.84 1.68
N LEU A 554 -19.01 -20.93 1.51
CA LEU A 554 -18.41 -21.35 0.26
C LEU A 554 -18.61 -22.86 0.04
N ASP A 555 -18.89 -23.22 -1.22
CA ASP A 555 -18.84 -24.62 -1.62
C ASP A 555 -17.44 -25.22 -1.40
N TYR A 556 -17.38 -26.55 -1.33
CA TYR A 556 -16.15 -27.27 -0.99
C TYR A 556 -14.99 -26.90 -1.92
N GLU A 557 -15.20 -26.82 -3.22
CA GLU A 557 -14.14 -26.54 -4.21
C GLU A 557 -13.61 -25.11 -4.07
N ARG A 558 -14.49 -24.11 -3.96
CA ARG A 558 -14.10 -22.70 -3.77
C ARG A 558 -13.40 -22.47 -2.44
N TYR A 559 -13.79 -23.20 -1.40
CA TYR A 559 -13.10 -23.15 -0.11
C TYR A 559 -11.65 -23.64 -0.26
N LEU A 560 -11.44 -24.78 -0.93
CA LEU A 560 -10.08 -25.30 -1.20
C LEU A 560 -9.27 -24.30 -2.03
N ASP A 561 -9.84 -23.75 -3.11
CA ASP A 561 -9.16 -22.78 -3.96
C ASP A 561 -8.74 -21.51 -3.22
N ARG A 562 -9.58 -21.02 -2.30
CA ARG A 562 -9.25 -19.84 -1.50
C ARG A 562 -8.05 -20.10 -0.58
N VAL A 563 -8.10 -21.19 0.21
CA VAL A 563 -7.00 -21.56 1.11
C VAL A 563 -5.70 -21.77 0.32
N ARG A 564 -5.78 -22.38 -0.87
CA ARG A 564 -4.62 -22.62 -1.73
C ARG A 564 -4.00 -21.34 -2.26
N ALA A 565 -4.83 -20.38 -2.69
CA ALA A 565 -4.35 -19.09 -3.13
C ALA A 565 -3.57 -18.39 -1.99
N ASP A 566 -4.18 -18.29 -0.81
CA ASP A 566 -3.61 -17.60 0.34
C ASP A 566 -2.31 -18.27 0.83
N VAL A 567 -2.27 -19.61 0.90
CA VAL A 567 -1.06 -20.37 1.26
C VAL A 567 0.04 -20.23 0.21
N THR A 568 -0.30 -20.29 -1.09
CA THR A 568 0.69 -20.17 -2.17
C THR A 568 1.34 -18.79 -2.18
N GLU A 569 0.55 -17.76 -1.91
CA GLU A 569 1.01 -16.38 -1.78
C GLU A 569 1.99 -16.20 -0.60
N MET A 570 1.66 -16.70 0.59
CA MET A 570 2.58 -16.66 1.73
C MET A 570 3.87 -17.46 1.47
N ARG A 571 3.78 -18.59 0.76
CA ARG A 571 4.95 -19.37 0.33
C ARG A 571 5.85 -18.60 -0.63
N PHE A 572 5.25 -17.83 -1.53
CA PHE A 572 5.97 -16.96 -2.45
C PHE A 572 6.72 -15.87 -1.69
N LEU A 573 6.08 -15.21 -0.71
CA LEU A 573 6.71 -14.19 0.13
C LEU A 573 7.90 -14.74 0.93
N LEU A 574 7.77 -15.93 1.53
CA LEU A 574 8.90 -16.62 2.18
C LEU A 574 10.06 -16.89 1.23
N GLY A 575 9.76 -17.24 -0.02
CA GLY A 575 10.77 -17.45 -1.07
C GLY A 575 11.46 -16.14 -1.46
N ALA A 576 10.71 -15.05 -1.56
CA ALA A 576 11.25 -13.73 -1.87
C ALA A 576 12.16 -13.20 -0.75
N GLN A 577 11.77 -13.38 0.52
CA GLN A 577 12.59 -13.03 1.68
C GLN A 577 13.94 -13.77 1.69
N LEU A 578 13.97 -15.03 1.23
CA LEU A 578 15.22 -15.80 1.09
C LEU A 578 16.18 -15.18 0.06
N ILE A 579 15.66 -14.51 -0.97
CA ILE A 579 16.42 -13.83 -2.03
C ILE A 579 16.85 -12.41 -1.64
N GLU A 580 16.07 -11.75 -0.77
CA GLU A 580 16.47 -10.48 -0.18
C GLU A 580 17.63 -10.64 0.82
N GLY A 581 17.85 -11.84 1.37
CA GLY A 581 18.98 -12.15 2.26
C GLY A 581 18.88 -11.56 3.67
N GLN A 582 17.70 -11.05 4.07
CA GLN A 582 17.52 -10.35 5.35
C GLN A 582 17.09 -11.25 6.51
N VAL A 583 16.74 -12.51 6.23
CA VAL A 583 16.21 -13.46 7.22
C VAL A 583 16.97 -14.77 7.11
N ASP A 584 17.35 -15.34 8.26
CA ASP A 584 18.02 -16.64 8.33
C ASP A 584 17.21 -17.72 7.57
N PRO A 585 17.81 -18.45 6.62
CA PRO A 585 17.16 -19.56 5.93
C PRO A 585 16.49 -20.57 6.88
N LEU A 586 17.04 -20.83 8.07
CA LEU A 586 16.41 -21.73 9.05
C LEU A 586 15.07 -21.20 9.56
N ALA A 587 14.96 -19.89 9.78
CA ALA A 587 13.72 -19.25 10.22
C ALA A 587 12.65 -19.29 9.11
N ILE A 588 13.06 -19.11 7.85
CA ILE A 588 12.20 -19.28 6.66
C ILE A 588 11.68 -20.72 6.57
N ALA A 589 12.54 -21.72 6.79
CA ALA A 589 12.14 -23.13 6.78
C ALA A 589 11.14 -23.48 7.88
N ALA A 590 11.30 -22.90 9.07
CA ALA A 590 10.32 -23.02 10.15
C ALA A 590 8.99 -22.32 9.79
N GLY A 591 9.05 -21.18 9.08
CA GLY A 591 7.89 -20.48 8.54
C GLY A 591 7.10 -21.34 7.55
N TYR A 592 7.79 -21.99 6.59
CA TYR A 592 7.16 -22.94 5.67
C TYR A 592 6.46 -24.09 6.42
N ALA A 593 7.06 -24.61 7.48
CA ALA A 593 6.47 -25.68 8.29
C ALA A 593 5.21 -25.23 9.05
N ARG A 594 5.21 -24.04 9.66
CA ARG A 594 4.02 -23.49 10.35
C ARG A 594 2.87 -23.28 9.37
N LEU A 595 3.18 -22.76 8.17
CA LEU A 595 2.19 -22.55 7.12
C LEU A 595 1.60 -23.87 6.59
N ALA A 596 2.44 -24.88 6.34
CA ALA A 596 1.98 -26.21 5.94
C ALA A 596 1.09 -26.86 7.02
N GLU A 597 1.46 -26.72 8.29
CA GLU A 597 0.65 -27.23 9.41
C GLU A 597 -0.71 -26.53 9.50
N ALA A 598 -0.75 -25.20 9.35
CA ALA A 598 -2.01 -24.45 9.32
C ALA A 598 -2.91 -24.89 8.15
N ALA A 599 -2.33 -25.07 6.96
CA ALA A 599 -3.03 -25.59 5.80
C ALA A 599 -3.60 -27.00 6.04
N ILE A 600 -2.81 -27.90 6.64
CA ILE A 600 -3.30 -29.24 7.05
C ILE A 600 -4.52 -29.11 7.96
N ARG A 601 -4.46 -28.26 8.99
CA ARG A 601 -5.57 -28.10 9.94
C ARG A 601 -6.84 -27.58 9.26
N VAL A 602 -6.74 -26.48 8.50
CA VAL A 602 -7.90 -25.85 7.83
C VAL A 602 -8.53 -26.79 6.81
N LEU A 603 -7.72 -27.43 5.96
CA LEU A 603 -8.22 -28.31 4.90
C LEU A 603 -8.77 -29.63 5.46
N THR A 604 -8.18 -30.15 6.53
CA THR A 604 -8.70 -31.35 7.21
C THR A 604 -10.03 -31.07 7.87
N ASP A 605 -10.20 -29.94 8.56
CA ASP A 605 -11.48 -29.54 9.15
C ASP A 605 -12.58 -29.49 8.10
N ARG A 606 -12.30 -28.85 6.94
CA ARG A 606 -13.28 -28.77 5.85
C ARG A 606 -13.60 -30.13 5.25
N ALA A 607 -12.59 -30.97 5.02
CA ALA A 607 -12.77 -32.34 4.52
C ALA A 607 -13.60 -33.20 5.47
N ILE A 608 -13.42 -33.04 6.79
CA ILE A 608 -14.21 -33.73 7.81
C ILE A 608 -15.66 -33.26 7.78
N ALA A 609 -15.92 -31.94 7.80
CA ALA A 609 -17.27 -31.39 7.79
C ALA A 609 -18.08 -31.93 6.61
N GLU A 610 -17.52 -31.83 5.40
CA GLU A 610 -18.10 -32.35 4.16
C GLU A 610 -18.34 -33.88 4.22
N PHE A 611 -17.38 -34.64 4.77
CA PHE A 611 -17.53 -36.10 4.88
C PHE A 611 -18.62 -36.51 5.87
N GLN A 612 -18.79 -35.74 6.94
CA GLN A 612 -19.82 -35.95 7.97
C GLN A 612 -21.24 -35.71 7.43
N GLU A 613 -21.44 -34.86 6.42
CA GLU A 613 -22.77 -34.65 5.82
C GLU A 613 -23.36 -35.94 5.25
N THR A 614 -22.53 -36.84 4.73
CA THR A 614 -22.98 -38.13 4.16
C THR A 614 -22.88 -39.29 5.16
N HIS A 615 -21.76 -39.35 5.88
CA HIS A 615 -21.38 -40.53 6.67
C HIS A 615 -21.57 -40.37 8.18
N GLY A 616 -21.90 -39.17 8.66
CA GLY A 616 -22.01 -38.86 10.08
C GLY A 616 -20.66 -38.99 10.78
N ARG A 617 -20.68 -39.33 12.07
CA ARG A 617 -19.52 -39.44 12.96
C ARG A 617 -19.39 -40.85 13.52
N VAL A 618 -18.17 -41.26 13.84
CA VAL A 618 -17.90 -42.50 14.59
C VAL A 618 -17.80 -42.14 16.07
N ALA A 619 -18.63 -42.75 16.92
CA ALA A 619 -18.67 -42.44 18.35
C ALA A 619 -17.29 -42.65 19.01
N GLY A 620 -16.77 -41.60 19.66
CA GLY A 620 -15.46 -41.62 20.33
C GLY A 620 -14.24 -41.72 19.40
N GLY A 621 -14.44 -41.68 18.08
CA GLY A 621 -13.38 -41.70 17.09
C GLY A 621 -13.13 -40.34 16.46
N GLU A 622 -11.86 -39.93 16.39
CA GLU A 622 -11.39 -38.75 15.66
C GLU A 622 -10.14 -39.07 14.85
N LEU A 623 -9.90 -38.28 13.80
CA LEU A 623 -8.71 -38.38 12.96
C LEU A 623 -7.53 -37.67 13.65
N VAL A 624 -6.36 -38.30 13.61
CA VAL A 624 -5.09 -37.77 14.09
C VAL A 624 -4.09 -37.82 12.94
N ILE A 625 -3.30 -36.77 12.74
CA ILE A 625 -2.28 -36.71 11.69
C ILE A 625 -0.92 -36.49 12.34
N LEU A 626 0.00 -37.41 12.06
CA LEU A 626 1.41 -37.29 12.40
C LEU A 626 2.17 -36.75 11.19
N ALA A 627 2.98 -35.73 11.40
CA ALA A 627 3.99 -35.28 10.47
C ALA A 627 5.33 -35.93 10.80
N LEU A 628 6.02 -36.45 9.78
CA LEU A 628 7.38 -36.98 9.87
C LEU A 628 8.34 -36.14 9.00
N GLY A 629 9.58 -36.61 8.85
CA GLY A 629 10.54 -36.04 7.92
C GLY A 629 10.83 -34.58 8.19
N ARG A 630 10.78 -33.74 7.14
CA ARG A 630 11.07 -32.29 7.24
C ARG A 630 9.95 -31.51 7.92
N LEU A 631 8.69 -31.87 7.69
CA LEU A 631 7.55 -31.21 8.35
C LEU A 631 7.53 -31.48 9.85
N GLY A 632 7.76 -32.74 10.24
CA GLY A 632 7.74 -33.19 11.63
C GLY A 632 8.67 -32.37 12.52
N GLY A 633 9.91 -32.19 12.07
CA GLY A 633 10.87 -31.30 12.75
C GLY A 633 11.13 -29.98 12.05
N ARG A 634 10.06 -29.36 11.53
CA ARG A 634 9.95 -27.92 11.21
C ARG A 634 11.04 -27.32 10.32
N ALA A 635 11.47 -28.07 9.31
CA ALA A 635 12.55 -27.68 8.41
C ALA A 635 12.17 -27.86 6.93
N LEU A 636 10.98 -27.37 6.54
CA LEU A 636 10.52 -27.46 5.15
C LEU A 636 11.29 -26.49 4.25
N THR A 637 11.52 -26.91 3.01
CA THR A 637 11.99 -26.04 1.92
C THR A 637 10.82 -25.67 1.02
N HIS A 638 11.01 -24.72 0.09
CA HIS A 638 9.95 -24.29 -0.82
C HIS A 638 9.33 -25.43 -1.66
N SER A 639 10.06 -26.52 -1.90
CA SER A 639 9.66 -27.69 -2.70
C SER A 639 9.63 -29.00 -1.90
N SER A 640 9.42 -28.93 -0.59
CA SER A 640 9.28 -30.12 0.24
C SER A 640 7.90 -30.76 0.15
N ASP A 641 7.88 -32.10 0.04
CA ASP A 641 6.70 -32.93 0.22
C ASP A 641 6.29 -32.97 1.72
N LEU A 642 5.05 -33.37 1.98
CA LEU A 642 4.53 -33.57 3.33
C LEU A 642 4.49 -35.07 3.67
N ASP A 643 5.42 -35.50 4.52
CA ASP A 643 5.45 -36.86 5.07
C ASP A 643 4.39 -37.02 6.17
N LEU A 644 3.25 -37.65 5.86
CA LEU A 644 2.09 -37.75 6.77
C LEU A 644 1.72 -39.22 7.07
N VAL A 645 1.39 -39.49 8.33
CA VAL A 645 0.76 -40.74 8.78
C VAL A 645 -0.59 -40.42 9.41
N PHE A 646 -1.64 -41.07 8.91
CA PHE A 646 -3.00 -40.88 9.41
C PHE A 646 -3.33 -41.97 10.43
N LEU A 647 -3.84 -41.55 11.57
CA LEU A 647 -4.27 -42.40 12.67
C LEU A 647 -5.70 -42.05 13.07
N PHE A 648 -6.37 -42.93 13.81
CA PHE A 648 -7.64 -42.60 14.44
C PHE A 648 -7.77 -43.15 15.85
N THR A 649 -8.53 -42.43 16.69
CA THR A 649 -8.87 -42.85 18.06
C THR A 649 -10.15 -43.70 18.09
N GLY A 650 -10.46 -44.27 19.25
CA GLY A 650 -11.72 -44.97 19.46
C GLY A 650 -11.69 -46.43 19.04
N ASN A 651 -12.86 -47.07 19.09
CA ASN A 651 -12.99 -48.49 18.84
C ASN A 651 -13.04 -48.76 17.32
N PHE A 652 -12.11 -49.58 16.81
CA PHE A 652 -12.04 -49.95 15.39
C PHE A 652 -13.26 -50.78 14.92
N THR A 653 -14.05 -51.34 15.84
CA THR A 653 -15.31 -52.03 15.52
C THR A 653 -16.56 -51.12 15.57
N ALA A 654 -16.41 -49.85 15.95
CA ALA A 654 -17.50 -48.88 15.94
C ALA A 654 -17.96 -48.57 14.51
N ARG A 655 -19.13 -47.96 14.38
CA ARG A 655 -19.75 -47.59 13.10
C ARG A 655 -20.19 -46.13 13.12
N SER A 656 -20.32 -45.52 11.95
CA SER A 656 -20.68 -44.11 11.82
C SER A 656 -22.21 -43.90 11.81
N ASP A 657 -22.68 -42.79 12.35
CA ASP A 657 -24.12 -42.54 12.59
C ASP A 657 -24.87 -41.82 11.45
N GLY A 658 -24.25 -41.65 10.28
CA GLY A 658 -24.85 -40.93 9.15
C GLY A 658 -25.72 -41.78 8.23
N ALA A 659 -26.30 -41.14 7.21
CA ALA A 659 -27.20 -41.76 6.25
C ALA A 659 -26.58 -42.95 5.49
N ARG A 660 -25.25 -42.91 5.28
CA ARG A 660 -24.47 -44.04 4.74
C ARG A 660 -23.45 -44.48 5.77
N GLU A 661 -23.86 -45.42 6.62
CA GLU A 661 -23.02 -45.97 7.68
C GLU A 661 -21.76 -46.67 7.13
N LEU A 662 -20.62 -46.45 7.80
CA LEU A 662 -19.36 -47.13 7.56
C LEU A 662 -18.80 -47.66 8.88
N GLY A 663 -18.08 -48.80 8.84
CA GLY A 663 -17.24 -49.20 9.96
C GLY A 663 -16.08 -48.22 10.17
N ALA A 664 -15.61 -48.06 11.40
CA ALA A 664 -14.61 -47.04 11.77
C ALA A 664 -13.35 -47.10 10.89
N THR A 665 -12.81 -48.29 10.63
CA THR A 665 -11.64 -48.47 9.76
C THR A 665 -11.89 -47.97 8.34
N ASP A 666 -13.04 -48.30 7.74
CA ASP A 666 -13.39 -47.84 6.40
C ASP A 666 -13.69 -46.34 6.36
N TYR A 667 -14.33 -45.82 7.40
CA TYR A 667 -14.62 -44.40 7.57
C TYR A 667 -13.33 -43.59 7.54
N PHE A 668 -12.37 -43.91 8.41
CA PHE A 668 -11.12 -43.15 8.52
C PHE A 668 -10.17 -43.38 7.33
N ASN A 669 -10.20 -44.55 6.69
CA ASN A 669 -9.46 -44.79 5.44
C ASN A 669 -9.99 -43.96 4.27
N ARG A 670 -11.30 -43.77 4.15
CA ARG A 670 -11.89 -42.92 3.11
C ARG A 670 -11.69 -41.44 3.43
N LEU A 671 -11.84 -41.06 4.69
CA LEU A 671 -11.61 -39.69 5.15
C LEU A 671 -10.15 -39.27 4.92
N SER A 672 -9.16 -40.10 5.28
CA SER A 672 -7.74 -39.77 5.05
C SER A 672 -7.42 -39.58 3.57
N LYS A 673 -7.97 -40.42 2.67
CA LYS A 673 -7.86 -40.22 1.21
C LYS A 673 -8.46 -38.89 0.76
N ARG A 674 -9.57 -38.45 1.36
CA ARG A 674 -10.18 -37.14 1.05
C ARG A 674 -9.31 -35.98 1.54
N VAL A 675 -8.68 -36.11 2.72
CA VAL A 675 -7.72 -35.12 3.23
C VAL A 675 -6.48 -35.03 2.34
N ILE A 676 -5.92 -36.18 1.92
CA ILE A 676 -4.82 -36.22 0.95
C ILE A 676 -5.23 -35.49 -0.33
N ALA A 677 -6.42 -35.79 -0.86
CA ALA A 677 -6.94 -35.14 -2.06
C ALA A 677 -7.10 -33.62 -1.90
N ALA A 678 -7.57 -33.14 -0.74
CA ALA A 678 -7.68 -31.72 -0.44
C ALA A 678 -6.31 -31.00 -0.44
N LEU A 679 -5.24 -31.69 -0.07
CA LEU A 679 -3.87 -31.17 -0.07
C LEU A 679 -3.16 -31.28 -1.43
N SER A 680 -3.39 -32.35 -2.20
CA SER A 680 -2.56 -32.66 -3.36
C SER A 680 -3.23 -32.55 -4.73
N LEU A 681 -4.56 -32.71 -4.85
CA LEU A 681 -5.19 -32.69 -6.17
C LEU A 681 -5.15 -31.29 -6.78
N PRO A 682 -4.72 -31.11 -8.04
CA PRO A 682 -4.72 -29.81 -8.68
C PRO A 682 -6.14 -29.28 -8.90
N THR A 683 -6.38 -28.03 -8.52
CA THR A 683 -7.60 -27.27 -8.87
C THR A 683 -7.25 -26.14 -9.85
N ALA A 684 -8.15 -25.17 -10.06
CA ALA A 684 -7.89 -23.99 -10.87
C ALA A 684 -6.67 -23.18 -10.37
N THR A 685 -6.34 -23.29 -9.08
CA THR A 685 -5.19 -22.64 -8.44
C THR A 685 -3.92 -23.50 -8.42
N GLY A 686 -3.97 -24.73 -8.95
CA GLY A 686 -2.88 -25.71 -8.91
C GLY A 686 -2.95 -26.67 -7.73
N ALA A 687 -1.92 -27.51 -7.57
CA ALA A 687 -1.76 -28.40 -6.41
C ALA A 687 -1.04 -27.66 -5.27
N LEU A 688 -1.42 -27.93 -4.01
CA LEU A 688 -0.83 -27.24 -2.86
C LEU A 688 0.45 -27.93 -2.39
N TYR A 689 0.34 -29.19 -2.00
CA TYR A 689 1.47 -29.99 -1.55
C TYR A 689 1.38 -31.42 -2.11
N GLU A 690 2.52 -31.97 -2.48
CA GLU A 690 2.65 -33.42 -2.61
C GLU A 690 2.63 -34.04 -1.21
N VAL A 691 1.87 -35.13 -1.04
CA VAL A 691 1.71 -35.81 0.24
C VAL A 691 2.29 -37.22 0.13
N ASP A 692 3.33 -37.50 0.93
CA ASP A 692 3.96 -38.81 1.03
C ASP A 692 3.43 -39.54 2.28
N THR A 693 2.86 -40.73 2.09
CA THR A 693 2.31 -41.56 3.16
C THR A 693 3.05 -42.88 3.33
N ARG A 694 4.24 -43.03 2.72
CA ARG A 694 4.99 -44.30 2.70
C ARG A 694 5.57 -44.71 4.04
N LEU A 695 5.69 -43.78 4.99
CA LEU A 695 6.21 -44.03 6.35
C LEU A 695 5.15 -44.58 7.33
N ARG A 696 3.94 -44.88 6.86
CA ARG A 696 2.90 -45.52 7.70
C ARG A 696 3.22 -47.01 7.94
N PRO A 697 2.63 -47.65 8.97
CA PRO A 697 2.81 -49.08 9.22
C PRO A 697 2.57 -49.94 7.97
N SER A 698 3.49 -50.89 7.71
CA SER A 698 3.50 -51.75 6.51
C SER A 698 3.63 -51.00 5.17
N GLY A 699 4.01 -49.71 5.20
CA GLY A 699 4.27 -48.88 4.03
C GLY A 699 3.11 -48.86 3.03
N ALA A 700 3.44 -49.00 1.74
CA ALA A 700 2.44 -48.97 0.65
C ALA A 700 1.39 -50.09 0.74
N GLN A 701 1.71 -51.22 1.39
CA GLN A 701 0.82 -52.38 1.56
C GLN A 701 -0.12 -52.22 2.76
N GLY A 702 0.16 -51.28 3.67
CA GLY A 702 -0.69 -50.97 4.81
C GLY A 702 -1.88 -50.06 4.46
N PRO A 703 -2.96 -50.10 5.25
CA PRO A 703 -4.10 -49.21 5.06
C PRO A 703 -3.69 -47.73 5.22
N PRO A 704 -4.34 -46.78 4.52
CA PRO A 704 -4.01 -45.36 4.61
C PRO A 704 -4.14 -44.75 6.02
N CYS A 705 -5.03 -45.28 6.84
CA CYS A 705 -5.27 -44.87 8.21
C CYS A 705 -5.36 -46.10 9.14
N VAL A 706 -4.71 -46.06 10.30
CA VAL A 706 -4.73 -47.14 11.29
C VAL A 706 -5.18 -46.65 12.66
N SER A 707 -5.71 -47.53 13.49
CA SER A 707 -6.05 -47.16 14.87
C SER A 707 -4.76 -46.87 15.67
N ILE A 708 -4.83 -45.97 16.65
CA ILE A 708 -3.69 -45.71 17.56
C ILE A 708 -3.24 -47.01 18.25
N ALA A 709 -4.16 -47.90 18.60
CA ALA A 709 -3.82 -49.18 19.22
C ALA A 709 -2.99 -50.07 18.29
N SER A 710 -3.40 -50.20 17.01
CA SER A 710 -2.67 -50.97 16.00
C SER A 710 -1.32 -50.34 15.67
N PHE A 711 -1.24 -49.02 15.66
CA PHE A 711 0.03 -48.30 15.51
C PHE A 711 0.97 -48.61 16.68
N ALA A 712 0.46 -48.60 17.92
CA ALA A 712 1.22 -48.94 19.11
C ALA A 712 1.80 -50.36 19.03
N GLU A 713 0.96 -51.34 18.71
CA GLU A 713 1.36 -52.74 18.57
C GLU A 713 2.42 -52.90 17.48
N TYR A 714 2.22 -52.31 16.30
CA TYR A 714 3.19 -52.35 15.22
C TYR A 714 4.54 -51.76 15.62
N GLN A 715 4.56 -50.57 16.21
CA GLN A 715 5.79 -49.90 16.63
C GLN A 715 6.56 -50.67 17.71
N ARG A 716 5.84 -51.44 18.54
CA ARG A 716 6.41 -52.22 19.63
C ARG A 716 6.94 -53.59 19.20
N GLU A 717 6.32 -54.21 18.20
CA GLU A 717 6.55 -55.64 17.90
C GLU A 717 7.10 -55.90 16.49
N LYS A 718 6.89 -54.98 15.54
CA LYS A 718 7.15 -55.23 14.11
C LYS A 718 8.01 -54.17 13.43
N ALA A 719 8.09 -52.97 14.00
CA ALA A 719 8.81 -51.87 13.38
C ALA A 719 10.32 -52.11 13.35
N TRP A 720 10.93 -51.80 12.21
CA TRP A 720 12.37 -51.88 12.01
C TRP A 720 13.09 -50.67 12.64
N THR A 721 14.40 -50.80 12.89
CA THR A 721 15.26 -49.72 13.40
C THR A 721 15.12 -48.41 12.61
N TRP A 722 15.01 -48.48 11.29
CA TRP A 722 14.83 -47.30 10.43
C TRP A 722 13.49 -46.60 10.64
N GLU A 723 12.43 -47.34 10.98
CA GLU A 723 11.12 -46.78 11.29
C GLU A 723 11.18 -46.04 12.62
N HIS A 724 11.90 -46.57 13.63
CA HIS A 724 12.16 -45.84 14.88
C HIS A 724 13.02 -44.59 14.66
N MET A 725 14.03 -44.65 13.79
CA MET A 725 14.79 -43.46 13.39
C MET A 725 13.88 -42.40 12.76
N ALA A 726 12.99 -42.79 11.84
CA ALA A 726 12.01 -41.87 11.26
C ALA A 726 11.03 -41.32 12.33
N LEU A 727 10.67 -42.15 13.31
CA LEU A 727 9.76 -41.81 14.40
C LEU A 727 10.33 -40.75 15.34
N THR A 728 11.66 -40.62 15.45
CA THR A 728 12.30 -39.52 16.22
C THR A 728 11.87 -38.14 15.73
N ARG A 729 11.48 -38.02 14.45
CA ARG A 729 11.01 -36.78 13.81
C ARG A 729 9.48 -36.61 13.87
N ALA A 730 8.75 -37.58 14.43
CA ALA A 730 7.30 -37.57 14.40
C ALA A 730 6.71 -36.52 15.34
N ARG A 731 5.70 -35.79 14.86
CA ARG A 731 4.97 -34.77 15.64
C ARG A 731 3.50 -34.75 15.26
N ALA A 732 2.61 -34.62 16.24
CA ALA A 732 1.19 -34.57 15.95
C ALA A 732 0.77 -33.17 15.49
N VAL A 733 0.26 -33.06 14.26
CA VAL A 733 -0.12 -31.78 13.61
C VAL A 733 -1.63 -31.56 13.55
N TYR A 734 -2.42 -32.61 13.75
CA TYR A 734 -3.89 -32.58 13.75
C TYR A 734 -4.49 -33.54 14.78
N GLY A 735 -5.69 -33.21 15.28
CA GLY A 735 -6.44 -33.97 16.30
C GLY A 735 -6.64 -33.17 17.58
N SER A 736 -7.55 -33.63 18.45
CA SER A 736 -7.77 -33.00 19.76
C SER A 736 -6.48 -32.95 20.58
N LYS A 737 -6.39 -31.99 21.51
CA LYS A 737 -5.24 -31.87 22.42
C LYS A 737 -4.94 -33.20 23.12
N ARG A 738 -5.97 -33.88 23.62
CA ARG A 738 -5.86 -35.20 24.25
C ARG A 738 -5.31 -36.27 23.31
N ALA A 739 -5.78 -36.34 22.07
CA ALA A 739 -5.32 -37.33 21.11
C ALA A 739 -3.86 -37.10 20.70
N ARG A 740 -3.47 -35.83 20.51
CA ARG A 740 -2.09 -35.44 20.19
C ARG A 740 -1.12 -35.75 21.33
N GLU A 741 -1.46 -35.34 22.56
CA GLU A 741 -0.65 -35.65 23.75
C GLU A 741 -0.55 -37.17 23.96
N GLY A 742 -1.63 -37.91 23.72
CA GLY A 742 -1.64 -39.37 23.85
C GLY A 742 -0.72 -40.08 22.84
N ILE A 743 -0.74 -39.68 21.57
CA ILE A 743 0.15 -40.29 20.56
C ILE A 743 1.60 -39.87 20.76
N GLU A 744 1.87 -38.63 21.17
CA GLU A 744 3.23 -38.16 21.47
C GLU A 744 3.84 -38.89 22.68
N ALA A 745 3.04 -39.14 23.73
CA ALA A 745 3.46 -39.95 24.87
C ALA A 745 3.76 -41.41 24.45
N LEU A 746 2.96 -42.00 23.58
CA LEU A 746 3.18 -43.34 23.03
C LEU A 746 4.47 -43.40 22.19
N ILE A 747 4.72 -42.39 21.36
CA ILE A 747 5.97 -42.28 20.61
C ILE A 747 7.16 -42.19 21.57
N GLY A 748 7.06 -41.38 22.62
CA GLY A 748 8.07 -41.30 23.67
C GLY A 748 8.33 -42.66 24.34
N GLU A 749 7.28 -43.41 24.69
CA GLU A 749 7.40 -44.77 25.24
C GLU A 749 8.18 -45.70 24.29
N VAL A 750 7.84 -45.69 22.99
CA VAL A 750 8.51 -46.52 21.98
C VAL A 750 9.99 -46.13 21.86
N LEU A 751 10.30 -44.84 21.76
CA LEU A 751 11.67 -44.35 21.60
C LEU A 751 12.54 -44.57 22.84
N LEU A 752 11.94 -44.67 24.03
CA LEU A 752 12.64 -44.95 25.29
C LEU A 752 12.91 -46.44 25.56
N ARG A 753 12.36 -47.35 24.76
CA ARG A 753 12.67 -48.79 24.88
C ARG A 753 14.16 -49.07 24.67
N PRO A 754 14.74 -50.11 25.29
CA PRO A 754 16.14 -50.49 25.04
C PRO A 754 16.43 -50.57 23.54
N ALA A 755 17.55 -49.97 23.12
CA ALA A 755 18.00 -50.08 21.73
C ALA A 755 18.31 -51.54 21.39
N ALA A 756 18.15 -51.90 20.12
CA ALA A 756 18.61 -53.20 19.63
C ALA A 756 20.15 -53.29 19.75
N ASP A 757 20.67 -54.48 20.07
CA ASP A 757 22.10 -54.72 20.25
C ASP A 757 22.91 -54.42 18.97
N ASP A 758 22.27 -54.53 17.81
CA ASP A 758 22.79 -54.30 16.47
C ASP A 758 22.45 -52.92 15.88
N LEU A 759 21.93 -51.97 16.67
CA LEU A 759 21.53 -50.63 16.21
C LEU A 759 22.60 -49.94 15.34
N GLY A 760 23.88 -50.00 15.75
CA GLY A 760 24.96 -49.41 14.97
C GLY A 760 25.19 -50.08 13.61
N GLU A 761 25.03 -51.40 13.54
CA GLU A 761 25.13 -52.16 12.29
C GLU A 761 23.95 -51.87 11.36
N ASP A 762 22.74 -51.83 11.90
CA ASP A 762 21.52 -51.45 11.17
C ASP A 762 21.62 -50.06 10.54
N VAL A 763 22.09 -49.07 11.31
CA VAL A 763 22.27 -47.69 10.83
C VAL A 763 23.28 -47.64 9.69
N ARG A 764 24.41 -48.36 9.80
CA ARG A 764 25.43 -48.44 8.74
C ARG A 764 24.92 -49.15 7.49
N SER A 765 24.25 -50.29 7.67
CA SER A 765 23.70 -51.10 6.58
C SER A 765 22.70 -50.30 5.75
N MET A 766 21.73 -49.68 6.43
CA MET A 766 20.72 -48.83 5.81
C MET A 766 21.33 -47.62 5.09
N ARG A 767 22.33 -46.97 5.69
CA ARG A 767 22.99 -45.85 5.04
C ARG A 767 23.73 -46.27 3.77
N THR A 768 24.33 -47.44 3.78
CA THR A 768 25.00 -48.04 2.61
C THR A 768 23.99 -48.34 1.51
N GLU A 769 22.82 -48.89 1.86
CA GLU A 769 21.74 -49.16 0.91
C GLU A 769 21.20 -47.86 0.27
N ILE A 770 21.02 -46.80 1.06
CA ILE A 770 20.61 -45.48 0.54
C ILE A 770 21.67 -44.95 -0.44
N GLU A 771 22.96 -45.11 -0.14
CA GLU A 771 24.04 -44.66 -1.04
C GLU A 771 24.09 -45.42 -2.36
N ALA A 772 23.73 -46.70 -2.34
CA ALA A 772 23.67 -47.53 -3.53
C ALA A 772 22.54 -47.09 -4.46
N HIS A 773 21.37 -46.76 -3.91
CA HIS A 773 20.16 -46.44 -4.69
C HIS A 773 19.97 -44.94 -4.97
N LYS A 774 20.52 -44.05 -4.16
CA LYS A 774 20.31 -42.59 -4.25
C LYS A 774 21.65 -41.85 -4.30
N LYS A 775 22.27 -41.84 -5.48
CA LYS A 775 23.49 -41.05 -5.71
C LYS A 775 23.24 -39.53 -5.60
N PRO A 776 24.24 -38.74 -5.21
CA PRO A 776 24.18 -37.27 -5.27
C PRO A 776 23.88 -36.81 -6.70
N VAL A 777 22.98 -35.84 -6.84
CA VAL A 777 22.59 -35.31 -8.16
C VAL A 777 23.60 -34.29 -8.69
N GLY A 778 24.37 -33.67 -7.80
CA GLY A 778 25.39 -32.69 -8.14
C GLY A 778 26.32 -32.36 -6.98
N PRO A 779 27.34 -31.52 -7.21
CA PRO A 779 28.34 -31.13 -6.20
C PRO A 779 27.76 -30.36 -5.01
N LEU A 780 26.57 -29.77 -5.16
CA LEU A 780 25.86 -29.07 -4.08
C LEU A 780 24.73 -29.90 -3.46
N ASP A 781 24.64 -31.20 -3.76
CA ASP A 781 23.66 -32.09 -3.11
C ASP A 781 24.08 -32.43 -1.67
N VAL A 782 24.08 -31.40 -0.83
CA VAL A 782 24.47 -31.44 0.59
C VAL A 782 23.65 -32.43 1.41
N LYS A 783 22.52 -32.90 0.87
CA LYS A 783 21.72 -33.95 1.48
C LYS A 783 22.36 -35.33 1.30
N ARG A 784 22.78 -35.68 0.08
CA ARG A 784 23.22 -37.04 -0.27
C ARG A 784 24.74 -37.25 -0.28
N LEU A 785 25.53 -36.18 -0.32
CA LEU A 785 26.98 -36.27 -0.26
C LEU A 785 27.45 -36.99 1.02
N SER A 786 28.59 -37.66 0.95
CA SER A 786 29.28 -38.18 2.15
C SER A 786 29.69 -37.01 3.06
N GLY A 787 29.41 -37.11 4.36
CA GLY A 787 29.45 -36.01 5.32
C GLY A 787 28.24 -35.05 5.22
N GLY A 788 27.20 -35.44 4.49
CA GLY A 788 26.02 -34.58 4.23
C GLY A 788 24.93 -34.69 5.29
N LEU A 789 23.77 -34.08 5.02
CA LEU A 789 22.65 -34.03 5.98
C LEU A 789 22.07 -35.40 6.32
N ILE A 790 22.03 -36.37 5.39
CA ILE A 790 21.60 -37.73 5.73
C ILE A 790 22.50 -38.33 6.81
N ASP A 791 23.81 -38.08 6.73
CA ASP A 791 24.77 -38.60 7.71
C ASP A 791 24.59 -37.91 9.06
N ALA A 792 24.40 -36.59 9.05
CA ALA A 792 24.12 -35.83 10.27
C ALA A 792 22.79 -36.26 10.93
N GLU A 793 21.74 -36.50 10.13
CA GLU A 793 20.46 -37.05 10.59
C GLU A 793 20.66 -38.44 11.23
N PHE A 794 21.42 -39.32 10.59
CA PHE A 794 21.66 -40.68 11.07
C PHE A 794 22.47 -40.71 12.38
N VAL A 795 23.52 -39.88 12.49
CA VAL A 795 24.28 -39.72 13.75
C VAL A 795 23.38 -39.22 14.87
N THR A 796 22.54 -38.22 14.57
CA THR A 796 21.59 -37.68 15.56
C THR A 796 20.60 -38.75 16.02
N HIS A 797 19.97 -39.46 15.09
CA HIS A 797 19.01 -40.52 15.40
C HIS A 797 19.68 -41.69 16.15
N PHE A 798 20.92 -42.05 15.78
CA PHE A 798 21.68 -43.08 16.48
C PHE A 798 21.86 -42.73 17.96
N HIS A 799 22.27 -41.50 18.28
CA HIS A 799 22.43 -41.08 19.68
C HIS A 799 21.09 -40.91 20.40
N GLN A 800 20.05 -40.42 19.71
CA GLN A 800 18.69 -40.37 20.27
C GLN A 800 18.20 -41.76 20.68
N LEU A 801 18.48 -42.79 19.88
CA LEU A 801 18.04 -44.16 20.15
C LEU A 801 18.98 -44.91 21.09
N SER A 802 20.31 -44.73 21.01
CA SER A 802 21.26 -45.44 21.87
C SER A 802 21.37 -44.82 23.27
N ALA A 803 21.57 -43.51 23.35
CA ALA A 803 21.79 -42.79 24.61
C ALA A 803 20.50 -42.26 25.24
N LYS A 804 19.36 -42.29 24.52
CA LYS A 804 18.07 -41.75 24.96
C LYS A 804 18.12 -40.26 25.31
N GLN A 805 19.05 -39.54 24.69
CA GLN A 805 19.24 -38.11 24.88
C GLN A 805 18.77 -37.33 23.66
N GLY A 806 18.37 -36.08 23.87
CA GLY A 806 17.97 -35.20 22.77
C GLY A 806 16.78 -35.69 21.96
N LEU A 807 15.80 -36.39 22.57
CA LEU A 807 14.55 -36.89 21.95
C LEU A 807 13.58 -35.76 21.51
N SER A 808 14.09 -34.83 20.71
CA SER A 808 13.36 -33.75 20.07
C SER A 808 13.12 -34.09 18.59
N PRO A 809 11.89 -33.91 18.08
CA PRO A 809 11.63 -33.97 16.65
C PRO A 809 12.39 -32.91 15.85
N GLU A 810 12.74 -31.79 16.47
CA GLU A 810 13.51 -30.73 15.84
C GLU A 810 15.01 -31.05 15.96
N LEU A 811 15.63 -31.41 14.83
CA LEU A 811 17.06 -31.74 14.73
C LEU A 811 18.01 -30.66 15.27
N PRO A 812 17.74 -29.34 15.13
CA PRO A 812 18.59 -28.34 15.79
C PRO A 812 18.64 -28.52 17.31
N ALA A 813 17.46 -28.70 17.93
CA ALA A 813 17.35 -28.91 19.37
C ALA A 813 17.90 -30.27 19.79
N ALA A 814 17.68 -31.32 18.99
CA ALA A 814 18.26 -32.63 19.23
C ALA A 814 19.80 -32.58 19.20
N ALA A 815 20.40 -32.02 18.15
CA ALA A 815 21.85 -31.90 18.02
C ALA A 815 22.47 -31.08 19.16
N ARG A 816 21.81 -29.98 19.56
CA ARG A 816 22.25 -29.18 20.73
C ARG A 816 22.24 -30.00 22.02
N ALA A 817 21.14 -30.69 22.30
CA ALA A 817 21.04 -31.54 23.49
C ALA A 817 22.07 -32.69 23.50
N LEU A 818 22.41 -33.23 22.33
CA LEU A 818 23.46 -34.23 22.19
C LEU A 818 24.87 -33.64 22.41
N ALA A 819 25.09 -32.39 22.00
CA ALA A 819 26.35 -31.69 22.27
C ALA A 819 26.51 -31.38 23.77
N ASP A 820 25.45 -30.91 24.42
CA ASP A 820 25.43 -30.69 25.88
C ASP A 820 25.71 -31.99 26.66
N ALA A 821 25.34 -33.13 26.07
CA ALA A 821 25.59 -34.47 26.60
C ALA A 821 27.00 -35.03 26.31
N GLY A 822 27.82 -34.32 25.52
CA GLY A 822 29.14 -34.77 25.08
C GLY A 822 29.12 -35.95 24.11
N LEU A 823 27.99 -36.17 23.40
CA LEU A 823 27.84 -37.25 22.42
C LEU A 823 28.26 -36.82 21.01
N VAL A 824 28.20 -35.51 20.73
CA VAL A 824 28.71 -34.88 19.51
C VAL A 824 29.37 -33.55 19.87
N ASP A 825 30.25 -33.04 19.02
CA ASP A 825 30.93 -31.77 19.27
C ASP A 825 30.15 -30.55 18.73
N GLU A 826 30.50 -29.34 19.18
CA GLU A 826 29.93 -28.09 18.69
C GLU A 826 30.08 -27.91 17.17
N ASP A 827 31.20 -28.38 16.61
CA ASP A 827 31.45 -28.36 15.17
C ASP A 827 30.42 -29.18 14.37
N PHE A 828 29.89 -30.27 14.94
CA PHE A 828 28.83 -31.05 14.33
C PHE A 828 27.52 -30.26 14.26
N VAL A 829 27.18 -29.52 15.32
CA VAL A 829 25.98 -28.70 15.37
C VAL A 829 26.08 -27.58 14.33
N ALA A 830 27.21 -26.86 14.30
CA ALA A 830 27.48 -25.81 13.31
C ALA A 830 27.45 -26.36 11.87
N ALA A 831 28.03 -27.54 11.63
CA ALA A 831 28.02 -28.18 10.32
C ALA A 831 26.61 -28.52 9.84
N ARG A 832 25.77 -29.12 10.70
CA ARG A 832 24.38 -29.45 10.39
C ARG A 832 23.57 -28.21 10.04
N ASP A 833 23.73 -27.14 10.82
CA ASP A 833 23.07 -25.85 10.61
C ASP A 833 23.46 -25.25 9.26
N PHE A 834 24.76 -25.17 8.97
CA PHE A 834 25.31 -24.69 7.70
C PHE A 834 24.77 -25.49 6.50
N LEU A 835 24.87 -26.82 6.55
CA LEU A 835 24.39 -27.69 5.47
C LEU A 835 22.88 -27.53 5.23
N THR A 836 22.10 -27.28 6.29
CA THR A 836 20.66 -27.03 6.20
C THR A 836 20.37 -25.69 5.54
N ARG A 837 21.06 -24.61 5.92
CA ARG A 837 20.94 -23.28 5.27
C ARG A 837 21.28 -23.37 3.78
N LEU A 838 22.39 -24.03 3.46
CA LEU A 838 22.83 -24.22 2.08
C LEU A 838 21.81 -25.02 1.27
N LEU A 839 21.22 -26.08 1.82
CA LEU A 839 20.15 -26.82 1.15
C LEU A 839 18.94 -25.93 0.83
N ILE A 840 18.51 -25.10 1.78
CA ILE A 840 17.32 -24.24 1.62
C ILE A 840 17.53 -23.25 0.48
N LEU A 841 18.71 -22.61 0.42
CA LEU A 841 19.10 -21.70 -0.65
C LEU A 841 19.24 -22.41 -2.00
N VAL A 842 20.03 -23.49 -2.06
CA VAL A 842 20.30 -24.24 -3.30
C VAL A 842 19.02 -24.77 -3.91
N ARG A 843 18.07 -25.27 -3.11
CA ARG A 843 16.78 -25.74 -3.63
C ARG A 843 16.08 -24.65 -4.45
N LEU A 844 16.14 -23.39 -4.02
CA LEU A 844 15.44 -22.28 -4.68
C LEU A 844 16.17 -21.80 -5.95
N VAL A 845 17.51 -21.74 -5.92
CA VAL A 845 18.30 -21.10 -6.99
C VAL A 845 18.99 -22.09 -7.95
N SER A 846 19.28 -23.31 -7.51
CA SER A 846 19.87 -24.40 -8.30
C SER A 846 19.22 -25.75 -7.91
N PRO A 847 17.97 -25.99 -8.34
CA PRO A 847 17.25 -27.22 -7.98
C PRO A 847 17.91 -28.50 -8.49
N ASP A 848 18.78 -28.40 -9.49
CA ASP A 848 19.63 -29.47 -10.05
C ASP A 848 20.92 -29.73 -9.26
N CYS A 849 21.18 -28.94 -8.21
CA CYS A 849 22.36 -29.04 -7.32
C CYS A 849 23.71 -28.90 -8.04
N GLN A 850 23.72 -28.23 -9.21
CA GLN A 850 24.94 -27.87 -9.92
C GLN A 850 25.54 -26.58 -9.37
N GLU A 851 26.79 -26.29 -9.70
CA GLU A 851 27.37 -24.99 -9.37
C GLU A 851 26.61 -23.89 -10.13
N PRO A 852 26.01 -22.91 -9.43
CA PRO A 852 25.21 -21.92 -10.10
C PRO A 852 26.11 -20.84 -10.73
N PRO A 853 25.56 -20.01 -11.64
CA PRO A 853 26.29 -18.90 -12.25
C PRO A 853 26.77 -17.86 -11.22
N GLU A 854 27.79 -17.08 -11.59
CA GLU A 854 28.48 -16.15 -10.67
C GLU A 854 27.56 -15.21 -9.86
N PRO A 855 26.56 -14.53 -10.45
CA PRO A 855 25.66 -13.67 -9.67
C PRO A 855 24.86 -14.44 -8.60
N VAL A 856 24.52 -15.70 -8.88
CA VAL A 856 23.79 -16.56 -7.94
C VAL A 856 24.72 -17.08 -6.84
N ARG A 857 26.01 -17.32 -7.15
CA ARG A 857 27.02 -17.68 -6.14
C ARG A 857 27.20 -16.58 -5.10
N ALA A 858 27.23 -15.31 -5.54
CA ALA A 858 27.28 -14.16 -4.63
C ALA A 858 26.06 -14.10 -3.71
N LEU A 859 24.85 -14.30 -4.26
CA LEU A 859 23.61 -14.36 -3.48
C LEU A 859 23.64 -15.48 -2.42
N VAL A 860 24.12 -16.68 -2.79
CA VAL A 860 24.23 -17.79 -1.83
C VAL A 860 25.25 -17.49 -0.74
N ALA A 861 26.38 -16.85 -1.08
CA ALA A 861 27.38 -16.45 -0.08
C ALA A 861 26.82 -15.41 0.89
N GLU A 862 26.13 -14.38 0.38
CA GLU A 862 25.46 -13.35 1.19
C GLU A 862 24.41 -13.98 2.13
N GLY A 863 23.55 -14.86 1.62
CA GLY A 863 22.53 -15.54 2.42
C GLY A 863 23.09 -16.55 3.45
N LEU A 864 24.38 -16.88 3.36
CA LEU A 864 25.11 -17.69 4.34
C LEU A 864 26.03 -16.84 5.24
N GLU A 865 26.00 -15.51 5.09
CA GLU A 865 26.88 -14.57 5.78
C GLU A 865 28.38 -14.86 5.55
N LEU A 866 28.72 -15.29 4.33
CA LEU A 866 30.09 -15.58 3.90
C LEU A 866 30.56 -14.58 2.84
N ALA A 867 31.86 -14.32 2.81
CA ALA A 867 32.46 -13.27 1.97
C ALA A 867 32.30 -13.54 0.47
N ASP A 868 32.46 -14.80 0.04
CA ASP A 868 32.42 -15.19 -1.37
C ASP A 868 32.12 -16.69 -1.54
N TRP A 869 32.07 -17.13 -2.80
CA TRP A 869 31.83 -18.53 -3.14
C TRP A 869 32.94 -19.50 -2.68
N ALA A 870 34.20 -19.05 -2.67
CA ALA A 870 35.31 -19.88 -2.22
C ALA A 870 35.17 -20.20 -0.72
N ALA A 871 34.75 -19.21 0.08
CA ALA A 871 34.40 -19.39 1.48
C ALA A 871 33.23 -20.37 1.66
N VAL A 872 32.18 -20.31 0.81
CA VAL A 872 31.07 -21.28 0.83
C VAL A 872 31.57 -22.71 0.60
N MET A 873 32.42 -22.92 -0.41
CA MET A 873 32.95 -24.25 -0.73
C MET A 873 33.92 -24.77 0.34
N GLN A 874 34.70 -23.89 0.97
CA GLN A 874 35.55 -24.23 2.10
C GLN A 874 34.72 -24.62 3.33
N ALA A 875 33.70 -23.84 3.68
CA ALA A 875 32.77 -24.14 4.76
C ALA A 875 32.02 -25.46 4.52
N LEU A 876 31.61 -25.73 3.27
CA LEU A 876 31.03 -27.02 2.89
C LEU A 876 31.99 -28.19 3.12
N LYS A 877 33.27 -28.05 2.77
CA LYS A 877 34.28 -29.08 3.03
C LYS A 877 34.48 -29.30 4.53
N GLN A 878 34.56 -28.23 5.32
CA GLN A 878 34.72 -28.29 6.78
C GLN A 878 33.52 -28.93 7.46
N ALA A 879 32.31 -28.49 7.12
CA ALA A 879 31.06 -29.05 7.64
C ALA A 879 30.95 -30.55 7.36
N ARG A 880 31.26 -30.97 6.14
CA ARG A 880 31.29 -32.40 5.78
C ARG A 880 32.33 -33.17 6.59
N GLY A 881 33.51 -32.60 6.81
CA GLY A 881 34.54 -33.17 7.66
C GLY A 881 34.08 -33.39 9.10
N ALA A 882 33.42 -32.40 9.71
CA ALA A 882 32.87 -32.51 11.06
C ALA A 882 31.78 -33.59 11.17
N VAL A 883 30.88 -33.68 10.18
CA VAL A 883 29.86 -34.74 10.14
C VAL A 883 30.50 -36.12 9.95
N THR A 884 31.53 -36.24 9.11
CA THR A 884 32.28 -37.50 8.96
C THR A 884 32.99 -37.89 10.25
N ALA A 885 33.64 -36.96 10.94
CA ALA A 885 34.30 -37.24 12.21
C ALA A 885 33.31 -37.72 13.29
N ALA A 886 32.15 -37.05 13.40
CA ALA A 886 31.08 -37.47 14.31
C ALA A 886 30.52 -38.86 13.94
N TRP A 887 30.37 -39.15 12.65
CA TRP A 887 29.99 -40.49 12.18
C TRP A 887 31.01 -41.55 12.60
N GLU A 888 32.31 -41.30 12.38
CA GLU A 888 33.36 -42.25 12.71
C GLU A 888 33.48 -42.49 14.22
N ALA A 889 33.30 -41.45 15.03
CA ALA A 889 33.26 -41.54 16.48
C ALA A 889 32.07 -42.38 16.99
N ALA A 890 30.89 -42.22 16.37
CA ALA A 890 29.66 -42.89 16.81
C ALA A 890 29.52 -44.33 16.27
N LEU A 891 29.90 -44.55 15.01
CA LEU A 891 29.56 -45.74 14.23
C LEU A 891 30.80 -46.46 13.66
N GLY A 892 32.01 -45.93 13.85
CA GLY A 892 33.23 -46.47 13.27
C GLY A 892 33.47 -46.04 11.82
N PRO A 893 34.61 -46.44 11.22
CA PRO A 893 35.00 -46.02 9.89
C PRO A 893 34.01 -46.51 8.84
N ARG A 894 33.77 -45.66 7.82
CA ARG A 894 33.01 -46.09 6.64
C ARG A 894 33.83 -47.05 5.81
N GLU A 895 33.33 -48.26 5.61
CA GLU A 895 33.87 -49.12 4.56
C GLU A 895 33.57 -48.49 3.20
N PRO A 896 34.56 -48.39 2.30
CA PRO A 896 34.31 -47.90 0.95
C PRO A 896 33.30 -48.83 0.26
N SER A 897 32.25 -48.24 -0.32
CA SER A 897 31.29 -48.97 -1.14
C SER A 897 32.05 -49.77 -2.20
N LYS A 898 32.08 -51.10 -2.06
CA LYS A 898 32.56 -51.98 -3.11
C LYS A 898 31.63 -51.78 -4.30
N ALA A 899 32.08 -51.03 -5.30
CA ALA A 899 31.42 -50.99 -6.58
C ALA A 899 31.29 -52.43 -7.07
N LYS A 900 30.07 -52.94 -7.19
CA LYS A 900 29.83 -54.10 -8.05
C LYS A 900 29.95 -53.57 -9.47
N ASP A 901 30.97 -54.04 -10.17
CA ASP A 901 31.17 -53.82 -11.61
C ASP A 901 29.91 -54.15 -12.43
#